data_AF-A0A292SDE0-F1
#
_entry.id   AF-A0A292SDE0-F1
#
_cell.length_a   1.000
_cell.length_b   1.000
_cell.length_c   1.000
_cell.angle_alpha   90.00
_cell.angle_beta   90.00
_cell.angle_gamma   90.00
#
_symmetry.space_group_name_H-M   'P 1'
#
loop_
_entity.id
_entity.type
_entity.pdbx_description
1 polymer ?
#
loop_
_entity_poly.entity_id
_entity_poly.type
_entity_poly.pdbx_seq_one_letter_code
_entity_poly.pdbx_strand_id
1 'polypeptide(L)'
;MIQIKAGKRKVVASLLTFCFFLQQSFCLQVLATNISGVNGNNGVFDITPTAKNPAGDIGFRKYQNFELSEGDIANLIFHLQGQDLSKFVNLVDNTINIQGIVNAVNKNGDFNNGHAVFISPNGMVVGASGVLNVGSLSVLTPDQDSYDKYKSDLSRPSLISDYESRLGQGNATVQIDGKVLARDLVNINASNVNISQNAAIMAGIKDATKLLSKAQAESLFNQLVKADNTVSGNSFANKSGTIKITSYGADGGINVAGNMKNFGAGNTELTNSGSKGINISGKVSNGNGNTTLSNSNGAVNVSGSLVNNKGTMSLLNTGSGIKVASTGNISNNGTLLVTNNGANGIQIDGSVSNKNGNATLTNESGALLVNGTVSNNGTKLTMTNTGSGLKISSTGKVENIGELAMSNSGADGIIIAGSVNNQGIANVTNTGTGELLVSGNYTNKGNSTFTNKGAKGLTIGGSVNNNGKLLFDNSAAALTVNGTVTNTGELTAANSGANGLLVNGSITNSTGTATLTNTGAKGITVADTAKVTNKDNAVNLNNTGKSGIIVKGSVKGKGINIDNSNSNVVIGHNSGKDYLTSTSDVNINIKDGSLLNYGTKSNLIKADKNLNIDVENGTIGLGVGNCEDGVCTGVDPNSRDFSKSVNVDVAGNINAQTKDTKNTNDNYLINMASRGSDMNIDRIHADGRVILLADYDENGKAGSLLNAASDASLANVEGTSISLIASDKIGDANKKLTFNQTDVNGGMDLLAINDINIKGLDDKYTQTNICTMISREGNIDAEFSGNTNIREITAADGIKVVTRGAELNIENLGKVPYTPEDYFGPNENIAPKTVDLTALDINKGTRQDPLLADSVVKVTNGRVQDGGKINVVADNVYIDGEYTSQGKDGFFTKPDDSTNPIEGKDVEITKRPVKPEDVTAIGRDEDERNYYEPVDTDTDTDTDTDTDTDTDTDTDT
;
A
#
# COMPACT_ATOMS: atom_id res chain seq x y z
N MET A 1 -12.47 -37.18 -70.58
CA MET A 1 -12.38 -38.54 -71.18
C MET A 1 -11.27 -39.29 -70.45
N ILE A 2 -11.55 -40.44 -69.82
CA ILE A 2 -10.61 -41.48 -69.34
C ILE A 2 -11.48 -42.65 -68.86
N GLN A 3 -11.11 -43.89 -69.19
CA GLN A 3 -11.80 -45.11 -68.74
C GLN A 3 -10.92 -45.89 -67.75
N ILE A 4 -11.53 -46.45 -66.70
CA ILE A 4 -10.96 -47.59 -65.96
C ILE A 4 -12.03 -48.68 -65.85
N LYS A 5 -11.61 -49.94 -66.01
CA LYS A 5 -12.47 -51.08 -66.38
C LYS A 5 -13.28 -51.65 -65.22
N ALA A 6 -14.43 -52.25 -65.55
CA ALA A 6 -15.23 -53.03 -64.61
C ALA A 6 -14.50 -54.32 -64.20
N GLY A 7 -14.55 -54.68 -62.90
CA GLY A 7 -13.90 -55.90 -62.41
C GLY A 7 -14.11 -56.31 -60.94
N LYS A 8 -14.64 -55.44 -60.06
CA LYS A 8 -14.74 -55.74 -58.60
C LYS A 8 -16.15 -55.67 -57.97
N ARG A 9 -17.23 -55.57 -58.76
CA ARG A 9 -18.62 -55.41 -58.22
C ARG A 9 -19.31 -56.68 -57.72
N LYS A 10 -18.77 -57.89 -57.93
CA LYS A 10 -19.40 -59.17 -57.50
C LYS A 10 -18.87 -59.80 -56.20
N VAL A 11 -17.82 -59.25 -55.58
CA VAL A 11 -17.30 -59.73 -54.28
C VAL A 11 -17.79 -58.89 -53.11
N VAL A 12 -17.97 -57.58 -53.33
CA VAL A 12 -18.47 -56.66 -52.28
C VAL A 12 -19.92 -56.97 -51.89
N ALA A 13 -20.78 -57.32 -52.86
CA ALA A 13 -22.18 -57.61 -52.60
C ALA A 13 -22.38 -58.86 -51.72
N SER A 14 -21.66 -59.95 -51.99
CA SER A 14 -21.77 -61.21 -51.26
C SER A 14 -21.17 -61.14 -49.86
N LEU A 15 -20.09 -60.39 -49.63
CA LEU A 15 -19.65 -60.06 -48.26
C LEU A 15 -20.73 -59.28 -47.50
N LEU A 16 -21.37 -58.29 -48.14
CA LEU A 16 -22.42 -57.50 -47.50
C LEU A 16 -23.61 -58.38 -47.10
N THR A 17 -24.06 -59.30 -47.96
CA THR A 17 -25.14 -60.24 -47.63
C THR A 17 -24.75 -61.19 -46.49
N PHE A 18 -23.49 -61.66 -46.44
CA PHE A 18 -23.03 -62.52 -45.34
C PHE A 18 -22.96 -61.76 -44.00
N CYS A 19 -22.55 -60.49 -44.01
CA CYS A 19 -22.64 -59.61 -42.85
C CYS A 19 -24.10 -59.41 -42.40
N PHE A 20 -25.05 -59.23 -43.33
CA PHE A 20 -26.47 -59.10 -42.98
C PHE A 20 -27.06 -60.36 -42.32
N PHE A 21 -26.65 -61.57 -42.72
CA PHE A 21 -27.07 -62.79 -42.04
C PHE A 21 -26.46 -62.91 -40.63
N LEU A 22 -25.17 -62.60 -40.45
CA LEU A 22 -24.56 -62.54 -39.11
C LEU A 22 -25.21 -61.48 -38.20
N GLN A 23 -25.69 -60.37 -38.77
CA GLN A 23 -26.38 -59.32 -38.03
C GLN A 23 -27.79 -59.72 -37.54
N GLN A 24 -28.40 -60.79 -38.09
CA GLN A 24 -29.64 -61.39 -37.55
C GLN A 24 -29.39 -62.58 -36.60
N SER A 25 -28.20 -63.20 -36.62
CA SER A 25 -27.86 -64.26 -35.66
C SER A 25 -27.39 -63.73 -34.30
N PHE A 26 -27.01 -62.46 -34.19
CA PHE A 26 -26.91 -61.72 -32.92
C PHE A 26 -28.25 -61.06 -32.53
N CYS A 27 -29.36 -61.76 -32.75
CA CYS A 27 -30.60 -61.45 -32.04
C CYS A 27 -30.32 -61.44 -30.53
N LEU A 28 -30.78 -60.39 -29.85
CA LEU A 28 -30.64 -60.21 -28.41
C LEU A 28 -31.07 -61.49 -27.68
N GLN A 29 -30.15 -62.10 -26.92
CA GLN A 29 -30.54 -63.03 -25.87
C GLN A 29 -31.26 -62.22 -24.80
N VAL A 30 -32.58 -62.10 -24.95
CA VAL A 30 -33.47 -61.65 -23.90
C VAL A 30 -33.40 -62.71 -22.80
N LEU A 31 -32.53 -62.47 -21.82
CA LEU A 31 -32.54 -63.22 -20.57
C LEU A 31 -33.96 -63.13 -20.00
N ALA A 32 -34.55 -64.27 -19.66
CA ALA A 32 -35.87 -64.33 -19.04
C ALA A 32 -35.75 -64.01 -17.54
N THR A 33 -36.77 -63.38 -16.96
CA THR A 33 -36.77 -63.04 -15.52
C THR A 33 -36.59 -64.29 -14.67
N ASN A 34 -35.63 -64.24 -13.76
CA ASN A 34 -35.18 -65.34 -12.92
C ASN A 34 -35.00 -64.83 -11.48
N ILE A 35 -36.11 -64.85 -10.74
CA ILE A 35 -36.17 -64.49 -9.32
C ILE A 35 -36.45 -65.76 -8.53
N SER A 36 -35.47 -66.26 -7.79
CA SER A 36 -35.52 -67.62 -7.26
C SER A 36 -36.73 -67.87 -6.35
N GLY A 37 -37.52 -68.90 -6.68
CA GLY A 37 -38.73 -69.29 -5.95
C GLY A 37 -39.92 -68.33 -6.11
N VAL A 38 -39.89 -67.41 -7.08
CA VAL A 38 -41.01 -66.55 -7.45
C VAL A 38 -41.45 -66.91 -8.87
N ASN A 39 -42.74 -67.21 -9.05
CA ASN A 39 -43.33 -67.38 -10.38
C ASN A 39 -44.04 -66.07 -10.77
N GLY A 40 -43.79 -65.57 -11.97
CA GLY A 40 -44.48 -64.41 -12.53
C GLY A 40 -45.77 -64.79 -13.26
N ASN A 41 -46.68 -63.82 -13.38
CA ASN A 41 -47.90 -63.89 -14.17
C ASN A 41 -47.88 -62.75 -15.20
N ASN A 42 -47.81 -63.07 -16.50
CA ASN A 42 -47.73 -62.09 -17.60
C ASN A 42 -46.70 -60.97 -17.38
N GLY A 43 -45.48 -61.34 -16.94
CA GLY A 43 -44.38 -60.40 -16.65
C GLY A 43 -44.47 -59.69 -15.29
N VAL A 44 -45.52 -59.92 -14.49
CA VAL A 44 -45.67 -59.36 -13.14
C VAL A 44 -45.33 -60.40 -12.08
N PHE A 45 -44.37 -60.07 -11.22
CA PHE A 45 -43.83 -60.91 -10.15
C PHE A 45 -44.20 -60.30 -8.80
N ASP A 46 -45.28 -60.81 -8.19
CA ASP A 46 -45.73 -60.37 -6.87
C ASP A 46 -44.96 -61.13 -5.77
N ILE A 47 -44.17 -60.39 -4.97
CA ILE A 47 -43.17 -60.95 -4.06
C ILE A 47 -43.56 -60.64 -2.61
N THR A 48 -43.95 -61.67 -1.86
CA THR A 48 -44.06 -61.62 -0.39
C THR A 48 -42.79 -62.13 0.29
N PRO A 49 -42.44 -61.66 1.51
CA PRO A 49 -41.36 -62.22 2.30
C PRO A 49 -41.68 -63.63 2.79
N THR A 50 -40.65 -64.43 3.10
CA THR A 50 -40.79 -65.81 3.58
C THR A 50 -40.64 -65.95 5.10
N ALA A 51 -40.08 -64.94 5.78
CA ALA A 51 -39.93 -64.88 7.23
C ALA A 51 -40.06 -63.43 7.73
N LYS A 52 -40.17 -63.23 9.05
CA LYS A 52 -40.14 -61.92 9.71
C LYS A 52 -39.39 -61.97 11.04
N ASN A 53 -38.93 -60.81 11.52
CA ASN A 53 -38.33 -60.67 12.85
C ASN A 53 -39.38 -60.86 13.98
N PRO A 54 -38.97 -61.02 15.26
CA PRO A 54 -39.91 -61.24 16.36
C PRO A 54 -40.86 -60.06 16.64
N ALA A 55 -40.47 -58.83 16.31
CA ALA A 55 -41.33 -57.66 16.40
C ALA A 55 -42.36 -57.57 15.26
N GLY A 56 -42.14 -58.32 14.17
CA GLY A 56 -43.07 -58.46 13.04
C GLY A 56 -43.01 -57.34 12.01
N ASP A 57 -42.12 -56.35 12.15
CA ASP A 57 -42.02 -55.17 11.28
C ASP A 57 -41.02 -55.31 10.12
N ILE A 58 -40.07 -56.26 10.21
CA ILE A 58 -39.08 -56.54 9.16
C ILE A 58 -39.37 -57.90 8.53
N GLY A 59 -39.70 -57.91 7.24
CA GLY A 59 -39.79 -59.13 6.42
C GLY A 59 -38.46 -59.50 5.77
N PHE A 60 -38.22 -60.80 5.57
CA PHE A 60 -37.01 -61.33 4.95
C PHE A 60 -37.34 -62.34 3.84
N ARG A 61 -36.56 -62.30 2.75
CA ARG A 61 -36.53 -63.34 1.72
C ARG A 61 -35.11 -63.57 1.21
N LYS A 62 -34.83 -64.83 0.84
CA LYS A 62 -33.56 -65.28 0.25
C LYS A 62 -33.80 -65.68 -1.21
N TYR A 63 -32.81 -65.43 -2.05
CA TYR A 63 -32.80 -65.80 -3.46
C TYR A 63 -31.39 -66.26 -3.86
N GLN A 64 -31.29 -67.17 -4.84
CA GLN A 64 -30.00 -67.43 -5.49
C GLN A 64 -29.72 -66.33 -6.51
N ASN A 65 -30.72 -66.04 -7.36
CA ASN A 65 -30.73 -65.02 -8.40
C ASN A 65 -31.90 -64.06 -8.17
N PHE A 66 -31.67 -62.78 -8.50
CA PHE A 66 -32.70 -61.76 -8.64
C PHE A 66 -32.42 -61.01 -9.95
N GLU A 67 -32.87 -61.60 -11.06
CA GLU A 67 -32.68 -61.09 -12.42
C GLU A 67 -34.06 -60.71 -12.97
N LEU A 68 -34.35 -59.42 -13.13
CA LEU A 68 -35.64 -58.89 -13.63
C LEU A 68 -35.44 -58.25 -15.01
N SER A 69 -36.09 -58.80 -16.03
CA SER A 69 -35.92 -58.43 -17.44
C SER A 69 -36.64 -57.16 -17.85
N GLU A 70 -36.25 -56.57 -18.98
CA GLU A 70 -36.87 -55.34 -19.49
C GLU A 70 -38.33 -55.58 -19.89
N GLY A 71 -39.23 -54.76 -19.34
CA GLY A 71 -40.68 -54.87 -19.52
C GLY A 71 -41.38 -55.55 -18.34
N ASP A 72 -40.69 -56.43 -17.60
CA ASP A 72 -41.24 -57.12 -16.44
C ASP A 72 -41.28 -56.22 -15.19
N ILE A 73 -42.14 -56.58 -14.23
CA ILE A 73 -42.42 -55.80 -13.02
C ILE A 73 -42.35 -56.70 -11.80
N ALA A 74 -41.51 -56.38 -10.81
CA ALA A 74 -41.54 -57.00 -9.49
C ALA A 74 -42.22 -56.07 -8.48
N ASN A 75 -43.24 -56.57 -7.78
CA ASN A 75 -43.91 -55.86 -6.70
C ASN A 75 -43.47 -56.44 -5.35
N LEU A 76 -42.69 -55.69 -4.58
CA LEU A 76 -42.31 -56.05 -3.21
C LEU A 76 -43.48 -55.73 -2.28
N ILE A 77 -44.17 -56.77 -1.78
CA ILE A 77 -45.36 -56.64 -0.94
C ILE A 77 -44.93 -56.53 0.54
N PHE A 78 -45.18 -55.36 1.13
CA PHE A 78 -44.86 -55.05 2.53
C PHE A 78 -45.93 -55.59 3.50
N HIS A 79 -46.22 -56.90 3.41
CA HIS A 79 -47.17 -57.60 4.27
C HIS A 79 -46.79 -59.08 4.44
N LEU A 80 -46.89 -59.61 5.68
CA LEU A 80 -46.74 -61.05 5.94
C LEU A 80 -47.59 -61.52 7.14
N GLN A 81 -48.43 -62.53 6.89
CA GLN A 81 -49.24 -63.21 7.91
C GLN A 81 -50.11 -62.23 8.74
N GLY A 82 -50.86 -61.37 8.08
CA GLY A 82 -51.78 -60.43 8.73
C GLY A 82 -51.13 -59.15 9.28
N GLN A 83 -49.81 -59.00 9.21
CA GLN A 83 -49.09 -57.79 9.64
C GLN A 83 -48.47 -57.06 8.45
N ASP A 84 -48.65 -55.74 8.42
CA ASP A 84 -47.99 -54.83 7.48
C ASP A 84 -46.54 -54.54 7.95
N LEU A 85 -45.61 -54.33 7.02
CA LEU A 85 -44.17 -54.30 7.27
C LEU A 85 -43.57 -52.90 7.04
N SER A 86 -42.57 -52.53 7.85
CA SER A 86 -41.78 -51.30 7.67
C SER A 86 -40.62 -51.52 6.68
N LYS A 87 -40.00 -52.71 6.73
CA LYS A 87 -38.80 -53.10 5.99
C LYS A 87 -38.98 -54.45 5.30
N PHE A 88 -38.39 -54.61 4.12
CA PHE A 88 -38.30 -55.88 3.42
C PHE A 88 -36.87 -56.10 2.94
N VAL A 89 -36.18 -57.04 3.60
CA VAL A 89 -34.80 -57.45 3.32
C VAL A 89 -34.76 -58.61 2.31
N ASN A 90 -34.02 -58.38 1.23
CA ASN A 90 -33.82 -59.29 0.10
C ASN A 90 -32.34 -59.67 0.04
N LEU A 91 -32.02 -60.89 0.47
CA LEU A 91 -30.67 -61.47 0.41
C LEU A 91 -30.52 -62.27 -0.87
N VAL A 92 -29.56 -61.90 -1.72
CA VAL A 92 -29.35 -62.52 -3.03
C VAL A 92 -27.91 -63.01 -3.11
N ASP A 93 -27.71 -64.30 -3.36
CA ASP A 93 -26.39 -64.91 -3.37
C ASP A 93 -25.53 -64.41 -4.56
N ASN A 94 -26.13 -64.32 -5.75
CA ASN A 94 -25.49 -63.76 -6.95
C ASN A 94 -25.74 -62.24 -7.10
N THR A 95 -25.17 -61.62 -8.14
CA THR A 95 -25.40 -60.21 -8.48
C THR A 95 -26.89 -59.95 -8.74
N ILE A 96 -27.40 -58.86 -8.18
CA ILE A 96 -28.78 -58.41 -8.38
C ILE A 96 -28.85 -57.65 -9.71
N ASN A 97 -29.77 -58.01 -10.62
CA ASN A 97 -29.84 -57.42 -11.95
C ASN A 97 -31.26 -56.94 -12.26
N ILE A 98 -31.45 -55.64 -12.47
CA ILE A 98 -32.77 -55.01 -12.69
C ILE A 98 -32.76 -54.23 -14.00
N GLN A 99 -33.39 -54.82 -15.01
CA GLN A 99 -33.74 -54.21 -16.30
C GLN A 99 -35.23 -53.82 -16.36
N GLY A 100 -36.07 -54.42 -15.50
CA GLY A 100 -37.50 -54.11 -15.34
C GLY A 100 -37.80 -53.12 -14.22
N ILE A 101 -39.06 -53.09 -13.76
CA ILE A 101 -39.54 -52.16 -12.73
C ILE A 101 -39.73 -52.89 -11.39
N VAL A 102 -39.10 -52.39 -10.32
CA VAL A 102 -39.37 -52.81 -8.94
C VAL A 102 -40.20 -51.75 -8.23
N ASN A 103 -41.41 -52.11 -7.77
CA ASN A 103 -42.26 -51.25 -6.93
C ASN A 103 -42.29 -51.74 -5.47
N ALA A 104 -42.30 -50.83 -4.50
CA ALA A 104 -42.79 -51.13 -3.15
C ALA A 104 -44.31 -51.00 -3.11
N VAL A 105 -45.02 -52.04 -2.63
CA VAL A 105 -46.49 -52.06 -2.59
C VAL A 105 -47.06 -52.57 -1.26
N ASN A 106 -48.32 -52.21 -0.98
CA ASN A 106 -49.10 -52.75 0.12
C ASN A 106 -49.73 -54.11 -0.28
N LYS A 107 -50.47 -54.74 0.64
CA LYS A 107 -51.18 -56.02 0.38
C LYS A 107 -52.29 -55.97 -0.68
N ASN A 108 -52.75 -54.76 -1.06
CA ASN A 108 -53.75 -54.54 -2.11
C ASN A 108 -53.09 -54.33 -3.48
N GLY A 109 -51.76 -54.13 -3.53
CA GLY A 109 -51.01 -53.81 -4.73
C GLY A 109 -50.81 -52.32 -5.01
N ASP A 110 -51.30 -51.40 -4.16
CA ASP A 110 -51.04 -49.95 -4.26
C ASP A 110 -49.61 -49.62 -3.83
N PHE A 111 -49.06 -48.48 -4.26
CA PHE A 111 -47.74 -48.02 -3.82
C PHE A 111 -47.63 -47.87 -2.29
N ASN A 112 -46.47 -48.21 -1.74
CA ASN A 112 -46.21 -48.19 -0.30
C ASN A 112 -44.87 -47.54 0.05
N ASN A 113 -44.84 -46.79 1.16
CA ASN A 113 -43.64 -46.08 1.65
C ASN A 113 -42.63 -47.00 2.38
N GLY A 114 -42.71 -48.31 2.18
CA GLY A 114 -41.82 -49.30 2.78
C GLY A 114 -40.36 -49.18 2.33
N HIS A 115 -39.47 -49.65 3.21
CA HIS A 115 -38.03 -49.65 2.99
C HIS A 115 -37.57 -50.98 2.38
N ALA A 116 -37.31 -50.97 1.07
CA ALA A 116 -36.70 -52.10 0.37
C ALA A 116 -35.21 -52.15 0.69
N VAL A 117 -34.73 -53.28 1.19
CA VAL A 117 -33.32 -53.51 1.49
C VAL A 117 -32.84 -54.65 0.60
N PHE A 118 -31.78 -54.42 -0.18
CA PHE A 118 -31.13 -55.40 -1.05
C PHE A 118 -29.70 -55.66 -0.55
N ILE A 119 -29.33 -56.93 -0.44
CA ILE A 119 -28.03 -57.35 0.12
C ILE A 119 -27.47 -58.48 -0.75
N SER A 120 -26.31 -58.25 -1.37
CA SER A 120 -25.58 -59.26 -2.14
C SER A 120 -24.07 -59.00 -2.09
N PRO A 121 -23.23 -59.99 -1.74
CA PRO A 121 -21.78 -59.86 -1.78
C PRO A 121 -21.26 -59.72 -3.23
N ASN A 122 -22.08 -60.04 -4.22
CA ASN A 122 -21.80 -59.94 -5.65
C ASN A 122 -22.40 -58.67 -6.30
N GLY A 123 -22.93 -57.74 -5.51
CA GLY A 123 -23.31 -56.40 -5.97
C GLY A 123 -24.65 -56.30 -6.68
N MET A 124 -24.84 -55.17 -7.37
CA MET A 124 -26.13 -54.81 -7.98
C MET A 124 -25.95 -54.01 -9.27
N VAL A 125 -26.76 -54.32 -10.28
CA VAL A 125 -26.90 -53.60 -11.54
C VAL A 125 -28.35 -53.18 -11.70
N VAL A 126 -28.58 -51.89 -11.92
CA VAL A 126 -29.87 -51.35 -12.39
C VAL A 126 -29.59 -50.81 -13.78
N GLY A 127 -29.79 -51.63 -14.81
CA GLY A 127 -29.43 -51.29 -16.19
C GLY A 127 -30.28 -50.16 -16.77
N ALA A 128 -29.98 -49.73 -18.00
CA ALA A 128 -30.53 -48.50 -18.59
C ALA A 128 -32.08 -48.43 -18.66
N SER A 129 -32.76 -49.58 -18.71
CA SER A 129 -34.22 -49.73 -18.67
C SER A 129 -34.80 -49.92 -17.26
N GLY A 130 -33.95 -50.26 -16.28
CA GLY A 130 -34.32 -50.60 -14.91
C GLY A 130 -34.81 -49.43 -14.08
N VAL A 131 -35.81 -49.69 -13.24
CA VAL A 131 -36.43 -48.68 -12.36
C VAL A 131 -36.69 -49.25 -10.97
N LEU A 132 -36.18 -48.58 -9.94
CA LEU A 132 -36.57 -48.80 -8.55
C LEU A 132 -37.52 -47.67 -8.11
N ASN A 133 -38.72 -48.02 -7.66
CA ASN A 133 -39.75 -47.09 -7.20
C ASN A 133 -40.27 -47.52 -5.82
N VAL A 134 -39.72 -46.92 -4.77
CA VAL A 134 -39.88 -47.38 -3.38
C VAL A 134 -40.12 -46.21 -2.42
N GLY A 135 -40.53 -46.52 -1.19
CA GLY A 135 -40.50 -45.55 -0.09
C GLY A 135 -39.07 -45.18 0.29
N SER A 136 -38.30 -46.20 0.68
CA SER A 136 -36.86 -46.10 0.95
C SER A 136 -36.10 -47.27 0.32
N LEU A 137 -34.83 -47.06 -0.01
CA LEU A 137 -33.90 -48.06 -0.54
C LEU A 137 -32.66 -48.17 0.35
N SER A 138 -32.27 -49.39 0.72
CA SER A 138 -30.88 -49.72 1.07
C SER A 138 -30.30 -50.74 0.09
N VAL A 139 -29.04 -50.58 -0.30
CA VAL A 139 -28.24 -51.57 -1.04
C VAL A 139 -26.92 -51.78 -0.30
N LEU A 140 -26.59 -53.04 0.05
CA LEU A 140 -25.38 -53.39 0.78
C LEU A 140 -24.60 -54.49 0.05
N THR A 141 -23.28 -54.32 -0.10
CA THR A 141 -22.39 -55.34 -0.72
C THR A 141 -21.35 -55.89 0.27
N PRO A 142 -21.76 -56.74 1.22
CA PRO A 142 -20.88 -57.31 2.24
C PRO A 142 -19.77 -58.21 1.67
N ASP A 143 -18.81 -58.57 2.52
CA ASP A 143 -17.96 -59.74 2.27
C ASP A 143 -18.77 -61.05 2.36
N GLN A 144 -18.25 -62.11 1.74
CA GLN A 144 -18.95 -63.40 1.66
C GLN A 144 -19.16 -64.05 3.04
N ASP A 145 -18.17 -63.94 3.94
CA ASP A 145 -18.18 -64.63 5.24
C ASP A 145 -19.24 -64.02 6.17
N SER A 146 -19.32 -62.69 6.26
CA SER A 146 -20.34 -62.01 7.06
C SER A 146 -21.73 -62.16 6.45
N TYR A 147 -21.84 -62.16 5.11
CA TYR A 147 -23.08 -62.45 4.40
C TYR A 147 -23.61 -63.84 4.71
N ASP A 148 -22.82 -64.90 4.53
CA ASP A 148 -23.27 -66.28 4.77
C ASP A 148 -23.54 -66.55 6.25
N LYS A 149 -22.74 -65.96 7.16
CA LYS A 149 -23.01 -65.97 8.60
C LYS A 149 -24.38 -65.34 8.92
N TYR A 150 -24.66 -64.13 8.42
CA TYR A 150 -25.96 -63.48 8.61
C TYR A 150 -27.11 -64.28 7.95
N LYS A 151 -26.89 -64.81 6.74
CA LYS A 151 -27.82 -65.68 6.01
C LYS A 151 -28.15 -66.96 6.80
N SER A 152 -27.20 -67.52 7.57
CA SER A 152 -27.43 -68.70 8.42
C SER A 152 -28.33 -68.38 9.64
N ASP A 153 -28.08 -67.28 10.34
CA ASP A 153 -28.81 -66.90 11.56
C ASP A 153 -30.27 -66.49 11.30
N LEU A 154 -30.67 -66.28 10.04
CA LEU A 154 -32.09 -66.15 9.67
C LEU A 154 -32.97 -67.36 10.04
N SER A 155 -32.36 -68.50 10.37
CA SER A 155 -33.03 -69.66 10.97
C SER A 155 -33.41 -69.48 12.45
N ARG A 156 -32.95 -68.40 13.11
CA ARG A 156 -33.03 -68.19 14.57
C ARG A 156 -33.62 -66.81 14.90
N PRO A 157 -34.96 -66.67 14.94
CA PRO A 157 -35.67 -65.38 14.99
C PRO A 157 -35.13 -64.33 15.98
N SER A 158 -34.63 -64.74 17.15
CA SER A 158 -34.14 -63.85 18.20
C SER A 158 -32.84 -63.08 17.90
N LEU A 159 -32.18 -63.30 16.74
CA LEU A 159 -30.85 -62.76 16.42
C LEU A 159 -30.83 -61.69 15.30
N ILE A 160 -31.99 -61.19 14.84
CA ILE A 160 -32.14 -60.71 13.45
C ILE A 160 -32.86 -59.35 13.28
N SER A 161 -32.75 -58.41 14.22
CA SER A 161 -33.22 -57.02 14.01
C SER A 161 -32.19 -56.11 13.32
N ASP A 162 -30.92 -56.27 13.67
CA ASP A 162 -29.80 -55.48 13.17
C ASP A 162 -29.04 -56.26 12.09
N TYR A 163 -29.16 -55.82 10.84
CA TYR A 163 -28.40 -56.35 9.70
C TYR A 163 -27.19 -55.47 9.35
N GLU A 164 -27.15 -54.21 9.76
CA GLU A 164 -26.12 -53.25 9.31
C GLU A 164 -24.83 -53.38 10.13
N SER A 165 -24.90 -53.64 11.44
CA SER A 165 -23.70 -53.92 12.25
C SER A 165 -23.11 -55.32 12.04
N ARG A 166 -23.90 -56.22 11.45
CA ARG A 166 -23.59 -57.65 11.31
C ARG A 166 -22.91 -58.02 9.99
N LEU A 167 -22.79 -57.07 9.08
CA LEU A 167 -22.24 -57.22 7.74
C LEU A 167 -20.95 -56.41 7.60
N GLY A 168 -19.90 -57.04 7.11
CA GLY A 168 -18.62 -56.40 6.84
C GLY A 168 -18.58 -55.73 5.46
N GLN A 169 -17.38 -55.45 4.97
CA GLN A 169 -17.14 -54.69 3.74
C GLN A 169 -16.60 -55.60 2.64
N GLY A 170 -17.40 -55.80 1.59
CA GLY A 170 -17.01 -56.57 0.40
C GLY A 170 -16.27 -55.75 -0.65
N ASN A 171 -16.05 -56.35 -1.81
CA ASN A 171 -15.36 -55.74 -2.96
C ASN A 171 -16.30 -55.46 -4.17
N ALA A 172 -17.61 -55.60 -3.97
CA ALA A 172 -18.59 -55.54 -5.07
C ALA A 172 -18.94 -54.11 -5.52
N THR A 173 -19.54 -54.03 -6.71
CA THR A 173 -19.98 -52.78 -7.35
C THR A 173 -21.50 -52.64 -7.29
N VAL A 174 -21.98 -51.41 -7.10
CA VAL A 174 -23.36 -51.01 -7.38
C VAL A 174 -23.34 -50.09 -8.61
N GLN A 175 -23.88 -50.58 -9.72
CA GLN A 175 -23.95 -49.92 -11.01
C GLN A 175 -25.39 -49.46 -11.26
N ILE A 176 -25.59 -48.15 -11.40
CA ILE A 176 -26.88 -47.54 -11.74
C ILE A 176 -26.74 -46.90 -13.12
N ASP A 177 -27.37 -47.52 -14.12
CA ASP A 177 -27.57 -46.99 -15.48
C ASP A 177 -29.02 -46.50 -15.68
N GLY A 178 -29.97 -47.11 -14.96
CA GLY A 178 -31.39 -46.79 -14.93
C GLY A 178 -31.76 -45.74 -13.88
N LYS A 179 -32.94 -45.91 -13.26
CA LYS A 179 -33.57 -44.89 -12.39
C LYS A 179 -33.85 -45.42 -10.99
N VAL A 180 -33.59 -44.60 -9.97
CA VAL A 180 -34.01 -44.84 -8.58
C VAL A 180 -34.88 -43.68 -8.09
N LEU A 181 -36.06 -43.99 -7.58
CA LEU A 181 -37.07 -43.06 -7.07
C LEU A 181 -37.47 -43.48 -5.64
N ALA A 182 -37.01 -42.72 -4.64
CA ALA A 182 -37.35 -42.87 -3.24
C ALA A 182 -38.18 -41.69 -2.71
N ARG A 183 -39.02 -41.97 -1.71
CA ARG A 183 -39.84 -40.97 -0.99
C ARG A 183 -39.15 -40.43 0.25
N ASP A 184 -38.26 -41.21 0.84
CA ASP A 184 -37.40 -40.80 1.95
C ASP A 184 -35.92 -41.16 1.69
N LEU A 185 -35.46 -42.36 2.06
CA LEU A 185 -34.03 -42.70 2.04
C LEU A 185 -33.59 -43.40 0.75
N VAL A 186 -32.41 -43.04 0.24
CA VAL A 186 -31.55 -43.93 -0.57
C VAL A 186 -30.23 -44.11 0.17
N ASN A 187 -29.85 -45.35 0.47
CA ASN A 187 -28.63 -45.71 1.17
C ASN A 187 -27.87 -46.77 0.35
N ILE A 188 -26.67 -46.48 -0.15
CA ILE A 188 -25.87 -47.43 -0.93
C ILE A 188 -24.51 -47.60 -0.26
N ASN A 189 -24.22 -48.81 0.21
CA ASN A 189 -22.98 -49.18 0.90
C ASN A 189 -22.27 -50.27 0.10
N ALA A 190 -21.33 -49.90 -0.76
CA ALA A 190 -20.61 -50.83 -1.65
C ALA A 190 -19.11 -50.52 -1.72
N SER A 191 -18.32 -51.36 -2.41
CA SER A 191 -16.93 -50.95 -2.68
C SER A 191 -16.87 -49.89 -3.77
N ASN A 192 -17.54 -50.12 -4.89
CA ASN A 192 -17.63 -49.15 -5.98
C ASN A 192 -19.10 -48.74 -6.21
N VAL A 193 -19.36 -47.46 -6.38
CA VAL A 193 -20.71 -46.94 -6.70
C VAL A 193 -20.65 -46.06 -7.94
N ASN A 194 -21.27 -46.54 -9.02
CA ASN A 194 -21.30 -45.87 -10.31
C ASN A 194 -22.72 -45.43 -10.66
N ILE A 195 -22.89 -44.18 -11.06
CA ILE A 195 -24.15 -43.63 -11.58
C ILE A 195 -23.86 -43.05 -12.97
N SER A 196 -24.19 -43.79 -14.03
CA SER A 196 -23.84 -43.45 -15.41
C SER A 196 -24.53 -42.19 -15.93
N GLN A 197 -24.04 -41.63 -17.05
CA GLN A 197 -24.44 -40.32 -17.56
C GLN A 197 -25.97 -40.12 -17.76
N ASN A 198 -26.66 -41.17 -18.23
CA ASN A 198 -28.12 -41.15 -18.42
C ASN A 198 -28.91 -41.64 -17.20
N ALA A 199 -28.22 -42.12 -16.17
CA ALA A 199 -28.79 -42.70 -14.96
C ALA A 199 -29.21 -41.65 -13.94
N ALA A 200 -29.95 -42.07 -12.91
CA ALA A 200 -30.26 -41.17 -11.81
C ALA A 200 -30.71 -41.83 -10.51
N ILE A 201 -30.50 -41.08 -9.43
CA ILE A 201 -31.03 -41.34 -8.09
C ILE A 201 -31.79 -40.11 -7.61
N MET A 202 -33.01 -40.31 -7.14
CA MET A 202 -33.85 -39.25 -6.59
C MET A 202 -34.47 -39.68 -5.25
N ALA A 203 -34.46 -38.77 -4.28
CA ALA A 203 -35.01 -38.97 -2.95
C ALA A 203 -35.89 -37.79 -2.54
N GLY A 204 -36.72 -37.97 -1.51
CA GLY A 204 -37.63 -36.93 -1.03
C GLY A 204 -38.73 -36.55 -2.02
N ILE A 205 -39.12 -37.45 -2.92
CA ILE A 205 -40.22 -37.22 -3.87
C ILE A 205 -41.57 -37.36 -3.14
N LYS A 206 -42.55 -36.51 -3.47
CA LYS A 206 -43.92 -36.55 -2.92
C LYS A 206 -44.90 -37.43 -3.72
N ASP A 207 -44.68 -37.58 -5.02
CA ASP A 207 -45.52 -38.37 -5.93
C ASP A 207 -45.57 -39.85 -5.52
N ALA A 208 -46.73 -40.35 -5.11
CA ALA A 208 -46.90 -41.73 -4.60
C ALA A 208 -47.35 -42.74 -5.67
N THR A 209 -46.98 -42.54 -6.95
CA THR A 209 -47.48 -43.36 -8.05
C THR A 209 -46.76 -44.72 -8.15
N LYS A 210 -47.53 -45.81 -8.29
CA LYS A 210 -47.01 -47.12 -8.73
C LYS A 210 -46.75 -47.11 -10.23
N LEU A 211 -45.58 -47.57 -10.66
CA LEU A 211 -45.20 -47.56 -12.08
C LEU A 211 -45.56 -48.90 -12.72
N LEU A 212 -46.31 -48.85 -13.82
CA LEU A 212 -46.82 -50.03 -14.55
C LEU A 212 -46.17 -50.19 -15.93
N SER A 213 -45.27 -49.30 -16.33
CA SER A 213 -44.57 -49.36 -17.63
C SER A 213 -43.33 -48.45 -17.66
N LYS A 214 -42.36 -48.80 -18.51
CA LYS A 214 -41.15 -48.00 -18.76
C LYS A 214 -41.49 -46.56 -19.18
N ALA A 215 -42.49 -46.39 -20.05
CA ALA A 215 -42.93 -45.08 -20.54
C ALA A 215 -43.49 -44.17 -19.43
N GLN A 216 -44.23 -44.72 -18.45
CA GLN A 216 -44.67 -43.96 -17.27
C GLN A 216 -43.48 -43.53 -16.41
N ALA A 217 -42.52 -44.44 -16.18
CA ALA A 217 -41.30 -44.16 -15.43
C ALA A 217 -40.48 -43.05 -16.09
N GLU A 218 -40.24 -43.14 -17.41
CA GLU A 218 -39.55 -42.13 -18.20
C GLU A 218 -40.27 -40.77 -18.17
N SER A 219 -41.60 -40.75 -18.26
CA SER A 219 -42.39 -39.51 -18.21
C SER A 219 -42.23 -38.78 -16.86
N LEU A 220 -42.48 -39.48 -15.75
CA LEU A 220 -42.28 -38.94 -14.40
C LEU A 220 -40.82 -38.51 -14.18
N PHE A 221 -39.88 -39.36 -14.57
CA PHE A 221 -38.46 -39.08 -14.41
C PHE A 221 -38.00 -37.85 -15.20
N ASN A 222 -38.47 -37.67 -16.44
CA ASN A 222 -38.15 -36.51 -17.26
C ASN A 222 -38.73 -35.20 -16.68
N GLN A 223 -39.88 -35.25 -16.00
CA GLN A 223 -40.40 -34.12 -15.23
C GLN A 223 -39.48 -33.80 -14.04
N LEU A 224 -39.09 -34.80 -13.26
CA LEU A 224 -38.23 -34.64 -12.08
C LEU A 224 -36.80 -34.18 -12.44
N VAL A 225 -36.24 -34.54 -13.61
CA VAL A 225 -34.95 -33.98 -14.08
C VAL A 225 -35.09 -32.51 -14.47
N LYS A 226 -36.19 -32.13 -15.12
CA LYS A 226 -36.46 -30.73 -15.51
C LYS A 226 -36.85 -29.84 -14.32
N ALA A 227 -37.43 -30.41 -13.26
CA ALA A 227 -37.79 -29.71 -12.04
C ALA A 227 -36.57 -29.05 -11.40
N ASP A 228 -36.63 -27.73 -11.18
CA ASP A 228 -35.58 -27.01 -10.48
C ASP A 228 -35.67 -27.29 -8.98
N ASN A 229 -34.63 -27.95 -8.46
CA ASN A 229 -34.52 -28.33 -7.06
C ASN A 229 -34.12 -27.15 -6.15
N THR A 230 -33.94 -25.95 -6.71
CA THR A 230 -33.58 -24.74 -5.96
C THR A 230 -34.78 -23.85 -5.60
N VAL A 231 -35.95 -24.07 -6.21
CA VAL A 231 -37.16 -23.25 -5.98
C VAL A 231 -37.85 -23.63 -4.67
N SER A 232 -38.10 -22.63 -3.82
CA SER A 232 -38.87 -22.81 -2.59
C SER A 232 -40.33 -23.17 -2.90
N GLY A 233 -40.86 -24.22 -2.29
CA GLY A 233 -42.22 -24.69 -2.55
C GLY A 233 -42.39 -25.59 -3.78
N ASN A 234 -41.30 -26.16 -4.31
CA ASN A 234 -41.32 -27.18 -5.38
C ASN A 234 -42.41 -28.25 -5.14
N SER A 235 -43.32 -28.41 -6.11
CA SER A 235 -44.49 -29.30 -6.04
C SER A 235 -44.14 -30.78 -5.85
N PHE A 236 -42.95 -31.20 -6.28
CA PHE A 236 -42.46 -32.57 -6.17
C PHE A 236 -41.85 -32.91 -4.80
N ALA A 237 -41.62 -31.94 -3.93
CA ALA A 237 -40.89 -32.13 -2.67
C ALA A 237 -41.75 -32.75 -1.55
N ASN A 238 -41.20 -33.78 -0.90
CA ASN A 238 -41.70 -34.35 0.36
C ASN A 238 -41.07 -33.62 1.57
N LYS A 239 -41.56 -33.91 2.78
CA LYS A 239 -40.94 -33.46 4.04
C LYS A 239 -39.62 -34.19 4.29
N SER A 240 -39.64 -35.51 4.23
CA SER A 240 -38.45 -36.37 4.36
C SER A 240 -37.73 -36.50 3.01
N GLY A 241 -36.58 -37.18 2.98
CA GLY A 241 -35.70 -37.24 1.80
C GLY A 241 -34.22 -37.16 2.18
N THR A 242 -33.48 -38.25 2.02
CA THR A 242 -32.03 -38.33 2.26
C THR A 242 -31.37 -39.23 1.21
N ILE A 243 -30.19 -38.84 0.72
CA ILE A 243 -29.32 -39.71 -0.10
C ILE A 243 -28.02 -39.94 0.66
N LYS A 244 -27.63 -41.19 0.83
CA LYS A 244 -26.37 -41.61 1.45
C LYS A 244 -25.68 -42.65 0.58
N ILE A 245 -24.40 -42.43 0.30
CA ILE A 245 -23.56 -43.35 -0.45
C ILE A 245 -22.23 -43.52 0.30
N THR A 246 -21.90 -44.76 0.66
CA THR A 246 -20.64 -45.14 1.28
C THR A 246 -19.86 -46.05 0.35
N SER A 247 -18.60 -45.71 0.11
CA SER A 247 -17.64 -46.42 -0.74
C SER A 247 -16.42 -46.87 0.08
N TYR A 248 -16.03 -48.14 -0.07
CA TYR A 248 -14.99 -48.79 0.73
C TYR A 248 -14.14 -49.81 -0.06
N GLY A 249 -13.17 -50.44 0.63
CA GLY A 249 -12.20 -51.35 -0.01
C GLY A 249 -11.09 -50.58 -0.75
N ALA A 250 -9.94 -51.23 -0.96
CA ALA A 250 -8.73 -50.57 -1.50
C ALA A 250 -8.98 -49.90 -2.86
N ASP A 251 -9.65 -50.60 -3.78
CA ASP A 251 -10.01 -50.10 -5.11
C ASP A 251 -11.45 -49.58 -5.18
N GLY A 252 -11.99 -49.08 -4.07
CA GLY A 252 -13.30 -48.43 -4.00
C GLY A 252 -13.35 -47.04 -4.65
N GLY A 253 -14.56 -46.54 -4.88
CA GLY A 253 -14.82 -45.17 -5.33
C GLY A 253 -16.28 -44.83 -5.56
N ILE A 254 -16.59 -43.53 -5.58
CA ILE A 254 -17.91 -43.00 -6.02
C ILE A 254 -17.73 -42.25 -7.34
N ASN A 255 -18.54 -42.59 -8.35
CA ASN A 255 -18.59 -41.91 -9.64
C ASN A 255 -20.03 -41.52 -9.99
N VAL A 256 -20.30 -40.21 -10.08
CA VAL A 256 -21.60 -39.63 -10.41
C VAL A 256 -21.50 -38.88 -11.74
N ALA A 257 -21.77 -39.58 -12.84
CA ALA A 257 -21.95 -39.00 -14.18
C ALA A 257 -23.42 -38.64 -14.47
N GLY A 258 -24.36 -39.29 -13.78
CA GLY A 258 -25.81 -39.06 -13.93
C GLY A 258 -26.38 -37.93 -13.07
N ASN A 259 -27.70 -37.99 -12.83
CA ASN A 259 -28.41 -37.02 -11.99
C ASN A 259 -28.72 -37.58 -10.60
N MET A 260 -28.24 -36.92 -9.56
CA MET A 260 -28.59 -37.18 -8.16
C MET A 260 -29.37 -35.98 -7.59
N LYS A 261 -30.62 -36.19 -7.15
CA LYS A 261 -31.45 -35.12 -6.57
C LYS A 261 -32.11 -35.54 -5.26
N ASN A 262 -31.83 -34.83 -4.17
CA ASN A 262 -32.69 -34.88 -2.99
C ASN A 262 -33.65 -33.69 -2.99
N PHE A 263 -34.95 -33.95 -3.09
CA PHE A 263 -36.00 -32.94 -3.06
C PHE A 263 -36.47 -32.60 -1.62
N GLY A 264 -36.18 -33.49 -0.66
CA GLY A 264 -36.63 -33.36 0.73
C GLY A 264 -35.78 -32.42 1.59
N ALA A 265 -36.00 -32.47 2.91
CA ALA A 265 -35.29 -31.66 3.90
C ALA A 265 -34.05 -32.34 4.54
N GLY A 266 -33.78 -33.61 4.24
CA GLY A 266 -32.61 -34.33 4.74
C GLY A 266 -31.35 -34.15 3.88
N ASN A 267 -30.32 -34.94 4.16
CA ASN A 267 -28.97 -34.70 3.64
C ASN A 267 -28.69 -35.38 2.29
N THR A 268 -27.60 -34.99 1.65
CA THR A 268 -26.93 -35.74 0.57
C THR A 268 -25.49 -36.00 1.01
N GLU A 269 -25.18 -37.26 1.35
CA GLU A 269 -23.92 -37.69 1.98
C GLU A 269 -23.17 -38.68 1.07
N LEU A 270 -21.96 -38.33 0.63
CA LEU A 270 -21.09 -39.17 -0.18
C LEU A 270 -19.78 -39.39 0.59
N THR A 271 -19.55 -40.61 1.08
CA THR A 271 -18.39 -40.97 1.90
C THR A 271 -17.54 -42.02 1.18
N ASN A 272 -16.24 -41.79 1.02
CA ASN A 272 -15.32 -42.71 0.34
C ASN A 272 -14.01 -42.93 1.11
N SER A 273 -13.55 -44.18 1.19
CA SER A 273 -12.21 -44.58 1.63
C SER A 273 -11.38 -45.36 0.59
N GLY A 274 -11.91 -45.58 -0.62
CA GLY A 274 -11.22 -46.27 -1.71
C GLY A 274 -10.38 -45.37 -2.63
N SER A 275 -9.42 -45.96 -3.33
CA SER A 275 -8.37 -45.25 -4.09
C SER A 275 -8.87 -44.38 -5.26
N LYS A 276 -10.07 -44.64 -5.80
CA LYS A 276 -10.63 -43.90 -6.95
C LYS A 276 -11.28 -42.57 -6.55
N GLY A 277 -11.47 -42.32 -5.25
CA GLY A 277 -12.00 -41.04 -4.75
C GLY A 277 -13.49 -40.81 -5.00
N ILE A 278 -13.88 -39.54 -5.10
CA ILE A 278 -15.24 -39.09 -5.44
C ILE A 278 -15.19 -38.25 -6.72
N ASN A 279 -15.90 -38.69 -7.76
CA ASN A 279 -15.89 -38.06 -9.08
C ASN A 279 -17.31 -37.61 -9.46
N ILE A 280 -17.53 -36.31 -9.61
CA ILE A 280 -18.81 -35.69 -9.96
C ILE A 280 -18.69 -35.04 -11.34
N SER A 281 -19.04 -35.79 -12.40
CA SER A 281 -19.11 -35.30 -13.78
C SER A 281 -20.54 -34.99 -14.23
N GLY A 282 -21.54 -35.51 -13.51
CA GLY A 282 -22.96 -35.26 -13.69
C GLY A 282 -23.49 -34.11 -12.83
N LYS A 283 -24.69 -34.27 -12.26
CA LYS A 283 -25.32 -33.26 -11.39
C LYS A 283 -25.76 -33.87 -10.07
N VAL A 284 -25.20 -33.38 -8.96
CA VAL A 284 -25.70 -33.60 -7.61
C VAL A 284 -26.44 -32.34 -7.14
N SER A 285 -27.64 -32.48 -6.57
CA SER A 285 -28.35 -31.35 -5.97
C SER A 285 -29.20 -31.71 -4.75
N ASN A 286 -29.05 -30.96 -3.65
CA ASN A 286 -29.94 -31.01 -2.48
C ASN A 286 -30.77 -29.71 -2.36
N GLY A 287 -32.08 -29.86 -2.12
CA GLY A 287 -33.03 -28.76 -2.14
C GLY A 287 -33.21 -28.02 -0.81
N ASN A 288 -33.15 -28.71 0.34
CA ASN A 288 -33.43 -28.10 1.65
C ASN A 288 -32.57 -28.56 2.84
N GLY A 289 -31.76 -29.63 2.71
CA GLY A 289 -30.83 -30.09 3.76
C GLY A 289 -29.35 -29.96 3.37
N ASN A 290 -28.44 -30.52 4.17
CA ASN A 290 -26.99 -30.37 3.96
C ASN A 290 -26.46 -31.27 2.82
N THR A 291 -25.29 -30.92 2.26
CA THR A 291 -24.58 -31.76 1.28
C THR A 291 -23.14 -31.98 1.72
N THR A 292 -22.75 -33.22 1.99
CA THR A 292 -21.43 -33.58 2.51
C THR A 292 -20.73 -34.58 1.58
N LEU A 293 -19.55 -34.21 1.08
CA LEU A 293 -18.59 -35.13 0.49
C LEU A 293 -17.46 -35.34 1.51
N SER A 294 -17.19 -36.59 1.88
CA SER A 294 -16.15 -36.99 2.85
C SER A 294 -15.24 -38.03 2.19
N ASN A 295 -13.98 -37.69 1.96
CA ASN A 295 -13.07 -38.49 1.13
C ASN A 295 -11.72 -38.69 1.82
N SER A 296 -11.43 -39.92 2.27
CA SER A 296 -10.16 -40.23 2.96
C SER A 296 -9.08 -40.83 2.06
N ASN A 297 -9.39 -41.16 0.81
CA ASN A 297 -8.46 -41.74 -0.17
C ASN A 297 -8.86 -41.35 -1.61
N GLY A 298 -7.92 -41.36 -2.56
CA GLY A 298 -8.14 -40.83 -3.91
C GLY A 298 -8.44 -39.32 -3.92
N ALA A 299 -8.87 -38.76 -5.06
CA ALA A 299 -9.16 -37.33 -5.19
C ALA A 299 -10.67 -37.02 -5.19
N VAL A 300 -11.04 -35.79 -4.83
CA VAL A 300 -12.39 -35.25 -5.06
C VAL A 300 -12.38 -34.41 -6.34
N ASN A 301 -12.95 -34.93 -7.42
CA ASN A 301 -13.01 -34.27 -8.73
C ASN A 301 -14.44 -33.80 -9.04
N VAL A 302 -14.63 -32.51 -9.32
CA VAL A 302 -15.90 -31.95 -9.79
C VAL A 302 -15.69 -31.36 -11.19
N SER A 303 -16.25 -32.00 -12.22
CA SER A 303 -16.30 -31.51 -13.60
C SER A 303 -17.72 -31.25 -14.09
N GLY A 304 -18.73 -31.71 -13.35
CA GLY A 304 -20.14 -31.38 -13.53
C GLY A 304 -20.62 -30.34 -12.51
N SER A 305 -21.82 -30.52 -11.96
CA SER A 305 -22.44 -29.59 -11.00
C SER A 305 -22.70 -30.21 -9.63
N LEU A 306 -22.26 -29.53 -8.57
CA LEU A 306 -22.58 -29.82 -7.17
C LEU A 306 -23.35 -28.63 -6.58
N VAL A 307 -24.64 -28.82 -6.27
CA VAL A 307 -25.55 -27.73 -5.89
C VAL A 307 -26.20 -27.99 -4.54
N ASN A 308 -26.13 -27.03 -3.62
CA ASN A 308 -26.79 -27.12 -2.32
C ASN A 308 -27.58 -25.83 -2.06
N ASN A 309 -28.90 -25.94 -1.94
CA ASN A 309 -29.79 -24.79 -1.98
C ASN A 309 -30.12 -24.16 -0.62
N LYS A 310 -29.90 -24.88 0.49
CA LYS A 310 -30.01 -24.38 1.88
C LYS A 310 -29.03 -25.14 2.77
N GLY A 311 -28.73 -24.60 3.95
CA GLY A 311 -27.88 -25.28 4.94
C GLY A 311 -26.40 -25.26 4.58
N THR A 312 -25.67 -26.33 4.94
CA THR A 312 -24.22 -26.43 4.78
C THR A 312 -23.86 -27.36 3.62
N MET A 313 -22.97 -26.90 2.74
CA MET A 313 -22.21 -27.76 1.84
C MET A 313 -20.79 -27.96 2.40
N SER A 314 -20.37 -29.20 2.56
CA SER A 314 -19.05 -29.58 3.06
C SER A 314 -18.34 -30.49 2.06
N LEU A 315 -17.14 -30.11 1.61
CA LEU A 315 -16.20 -30.97 0.88
C LEU A 315 -14.99 -31.19 1.78
N LEU A 316 -14.84 -32.39 2.32
CA LEU A 316 -13.81 -32.76 3.29
C LEU A 316 -12.91 -33.83 2.66
N ASN A 317 -11.64 -33.50 2.40
CA ASN A 317 -10.68 -34.41 1.79
C ASN A 317 -9.41 -34.60 2.63
N THR A 318 -9.10 -35.84 2.99
CA THR A 318 -7.76 -36.28 3.43
C THR A 318 -7.11 -37.28 2.46
N GLY A 319 -7.77 -37.57 1.32
CA GLY A 319 -7.17 -38.25 0.18
C GLY A 319 -6.24 -37.32 -0.61
N SER A 320 -5.98 -37.60 -1.89
CA SER A 320 -4.94 -36.94 -2.71
C SER A 320 -5.11 -35.42 -2.90
N GLY A 321 -6.33 -34.91 -3.02
CA GLY A 321 -6.61 -33.48 -3.26
C GLY A 321 -8.05 -33.19 -3.70
N ILE A 322 -8.38 -31.91 -3.87
CA ILE A 322 -9.68 -31.46 -4.43
C ILE A 322 -9.45 -30.70 -5.74
N LYS A 323 -10.16 -31.07 -6.81
CA LYS A 323 -10.14 -30.37 -8.09
C LYS A 323 -11.55 -30.03 -8.59
N VAL A 324 -11.82 -28.75 -8.81
CA VAL A 324 -12.94 -28.26 -9.62
C VAL A 324 -12.40 -27.98 -11.02
N ALA A 325 -12.70 -28.84 -12.00
CA ALA A 325 -12.26 -28.68 -13.38
C ALA A 325 -12.92 -27.46 -14.06
N SER A 326 -12.47 -27.06 -15.24
CA SER A 326 -12.95 -25.85 -15.93
C SER A 326 -14.45 -25.82 -16.27
N THR A 327 -15.07 -26.99 -16.45
CA THR A 327 -16.54 -27.14 -16.58
C THR A 327 -17.26 -27.34 -15.25
N GLY A 328 -16.50 -27.54 -14.17
CA GLY A 328 -17.00 -27.82 -12.83
C GLY A 328 -17.65 -26.61 -12.17
N ASN A 329 -18.79 -26.82 -11.52
CA ASN A 329 -19.54 -25.78 -10.84
C ASN A 329 -20.00 -26.25 -9.46
N ILE A 330 -19.48 -25.58 -8.42
CA ILE A 330 -19.97 -25.70 -7.04
C ILE A 330 -20.84 -24.47 -6.75
N SER A 331 -22.09 -24.69 -6.31
CA SER A 331 -23.06 -23.63 -6.00
C SER A 331 -23.77 -23.91 -4.68
N ASN A 332 -23.39 -23.19 -3.62
CA ASN A 332 -24.03 -23.25 -2.31
C ASN A 332 -24.90 -22.00 -2.03
N ASN A 333 -25.81 -22.13 -1.07
CA ASN A 333 -26.64 -21.05 -0.54
C ASN A 333 -26.82 -21.25 0.98
N GLY A 334 -25.87 -20.75 1.77
CA GLY A 334 -25.76 -21.01 3.20
C GLY A 334 -24.29 -21.08 3.64
N THR A 335 -23.89 -22.12 4.38
CA THR A 335 -22.48 -22.27 4.75
C THR A 335 -21.74 -23.15 3.74
N LEU A 336 -20.62 -22.70 3.19
CA LEU A 336 -19.76 -23.49 2.31
C LEU A 336 -18.43 -23.76 3.01
N LEU A 337 -18.08 -25.05 3.18
CA LEU A 337 -16.83 -25.51 3.76
C LEU A 337 -16.12 -26.40 2.74
N VAL A 338 -14.87 -26.05 2.38
CA VAL A 338 -14.01 -26.86 1.52
C VAL A 338 -12.67 -27.03 2.23
N THR A 339 -12.40 -28.23 2.73
CA THR A 339 -11.21 -28.55 3.53
C THR A 339 -10.40 -29.66 2.86
N ASN A 340 -9.11 -29.43 2.66
CA ASN A 340 -8.19 -30.38 2.06
C ASN A 340 -6.90 -30.56 2.88
N ASN A 341 -6.51 -31.81 3.17
CA ASN A 341 -5.18 -32.17 3.63
C ASN A 341 -4.45 -33.13 2.65
N GLY A 342 -4.89 -33.16 1.38
CA GLY A 342 -4.24 -33.88 0.31
C GLY A 342 -3.06 -33.12 -0.30
N ALA A 343 -1.97 -33.83 -0.59
CA ALA A 343 -0.73 -33.26 -1.14
C ALA A 343 -0.90 -32.48 -2.47
N ASN A 344 -1.93 -32.78 -3.26
CA ASN A 344 -2.22 -32.07 -4.51
C ASN A 344 -2.96 -30.73 -4.30
N GLY A 345 -3.37 -30.41 -3.06
CA GLY A 345 -4.01 -29.14 -2.73
C GLY A 345 -5.48 -29.01 -3.16
N ILE A 346 -5.91 -27.76 -3.32
CA ILE A 346 -7.20 -27.36 -3.87
C ILE A 346 -6.95 -26.62 -5.19
N GLN A 347 -7.36 -27.22 -6.32
CA GLN A 347 -7.33 -26.59 -7.63
C GLN A 347 -8.74 -26.20 -8.08
N ILE A 348 -8.96 -24.92 -8.35
CA ILE A 348 -10.23 -24.39 -8.87
C ILE A 348 -9.98 -23.82 -10.27
N ASP A 349 -10.20 -24.65 -11.29
CA ASP A 349 -10.21 -24.25 -12.70
C ASP A 349 -11.59 -23.76 -13.16
N GLY A 350 -12.66 -24.20 -12.49
CA GLY A 350 -14.06 -23.84 -12.79
C GLY A 350 -14.65 -22.78 -11.84
N SER A 351 -15.89 -23.02 -11.41
CA SER A 351 -16.67 -22.11 -10.54
C SER A 351 -16.87 -22.69 -9.15
N VAL A 352 -16.59 -21.90 -8.11
CA VAL A 352 -17.03 -22.14 -6.72
C VAL A 352 -17.77 -20.91 -6.22
N SER A 353 -19.06 -21.06 -5.92
CA SER A 353 -19.96 -19.96 -5.62
C SER A 353 -20.79 -20.20 -4.35
N ASN A 354 -20.96 -19.16 -3.54
CA ASN A 354 -21.80 -19.16 -2.34
C ASN A 354 -22.72 -17.94 -2.32
N LYS A 355 -24.04 -18.15 -2.37
CA LYS A 355 -25.03 -17.08 -2.59
C LYS A 355 -25.38 -16.24 -1.34
N ASN A 356 -25.28 -16.83 -0.16
CA ASN A 356 -25.56 -16.24 1.16
C ASN A 356 -24.68 -16.96 2.19
N GLY A 357 -24.52 -16.41 3.40
CA GLY A 357 -23.76 -17.05 4.50
C GLY A 357 -22.23 -16.97 4.36
N ASN A 358 -21.50 -17.83 5.06
CA ASN A 358 -20.03 -17.82 5.05
C ASN A 358 -19.47 -18.91 4.12
N ALA A 359 -18.40 -18.58 3.40
CA ALA A 359 -17.60 -19.52 2.62
C ALA A 359 -16.18 -19.63 3.20
N THR A 360 -15.69 -20.86 3.39
CA THR A 360 -14.36 -21.16 3.92
C THR A 360 -13.68 -22.20 3.04
N LEU A 361 -12.51 -21.85 2.50
CA LEU A 361 -11.61 -22.74 1.77
C LEU A 361 -10.34 -22.90 2.62
N THR A 362 -10.09 -24.09 3.16
CA THR A 362 -8.94 -24.42 4.01
C THR A 362 -8.08 -25.49 3.33
N ASN A 363 -6.82 -25.16 3.03
CA ASN A 363 -5.88 -26.06 2.40
C ASN A 363 -4.65 -26.30 3.29
N GLU A 364 -4.56 -27.50 3.88
CA GLU A 364 -3.53 -27.86 4.85
C GLU A 364 -2.24 -28.38 4.18
N SER A 365 -2.37 -29.01 3.01
CA SER A 365 -1.29 -29.61 2.21
C SER A 365 -1.41 -29.21 0.73
N GLY A 366 -0.29 -29.17 -0.01
CA GLY A 366 -0.29 -28.72 -1.42
C GLY A 366 -0.61 -27.22 -1.58
N ALA A 367 -1.03 -26.78 -2.77
CA ALA A 367 -1.36 -25.37 -3.03
C ALA A 367 -2.87 -25.10 -3.06
N LEU A 368 -3.29 -23.91 -2.64
CA LEU A 368 -4.62 -23.36 -2.94
C LEU A 368 -4.53 -22.51 -4.23
N LEU A 369 -4.89 -23.10 -5.36
CA LEU A 369 -4.76 -22.51 -6.70
C LEU A 369 -6.13 -22.17 -7.31
N VAL A 370 -6.37 -20.88 -7.57
CA VAL A 370 -7.55 -20.38 -8.30
C VAL A 370 -7.13 -19.97 -9.71
N ASN A 371 -7.61 -20.72 -10.70
CA ASN A 371 -7.51 -20.42 -12.14
C ASN A 371 -8.85 -19.99 -12.75
N GLY A 372 -9.96 -20.43 -12.16
CA GLY A 372 -11.32 -20.01 -12.48
C GLY A 372 -11.85 -18.97 -11.50
N THR A 373 -13.10 -19.10 -11.06
CA THR A 373 -13.78 -18.12 -10.19
C THR A 373 -14.14 -18.68 -8.81
N VAL A 374 -13.81 -17.94 -7.76
CA VAL A 374 -14.37 -18.08 -6.40
C VAL A 374 -15.27 -16.88 -6.12
N SER A 375 -16.53 -17.11 -5.76
CA SER A 375 -17.52 -16.05 -5.52
C SER A 375 -18.29 -16.27 -4.21
N ASN A 376 -18.41 -15.22 -3.40
CA ASN A 376 -19.20 -15.24 -2.17
C ASN A 376 -20.01 -13.95 -1.99
N ASN A 377 -21.33 -14.07 -2.08
CA ASN A 377 -22.27 -12.96 -1.90
C ASN A 377 -22.75 -12.80 -0.45
N GLY A 378 -22.34 -13.70 0.44
CA GLY A 378 -22.67 -13.63 1.86
C GLY A 378 -21.64 -12.88 2.72
N THR A 379 -21.69 -13.12 4.03
CA THR A 379 -21.06 -12.28 5.07
C THR A 379 -19.53 -12.36 5.14
N LYS A 380 -18.93 -13.51 4.83
CA LYS A 380 -17.47 -13.68 4.85
C LYS A 380 -16.99 -14.74 3.86
N LEU A 381 -15.90 -14.44 3.15
CA LEU A 381 -15.06 -15.41 2.44
C LEU A 381 -13.73 -15.55 3.18
N THR A 382 -13.40 -16.78 3.59
CA THR A 382 -12.10 -17.13 4.18
C THR A 382 -11.37 -18.09 3.24
N MET A 383 -10.11 -17.78 2.94
CA MET A 383 -9.22 -18.61 2.13
C MET A 383 -7.90 -18.77 2.88
N THR A 384 -7.60 -19.98 3.33
CA THR A 384 -6.47 -20.28 4.22
C THR A 384 -5.62 -21.38 3.61
N ASN A 385 -4.30 -21.17 3.53
CA ASN A 385 -3.35 -22.17 3.06
C ASN A 385 -2.19 -22.36 4.05
N THR A 386 -2.01 -23.56 4.59
CA THR A 386 -0.81 -23.93 5.37
C THR A 386 0.13 -24.88 4.64
N GLY A 387 -0.23 -25.30 3.41
CA GLY A 387 0.60 -26.13 2.53
C GLY A 387 1.73 -25.34 1.85
N SER A 388 1.79 -25.33 0.52
CA SER A 388 2.87 -24.67 -0.24
C SER A 388 2.59 -23.19 -0.50
N GLY A 389 1.43 -22.80 -1.01
CA GLY A 389 1.06 -21.39 -1.21
C GLY A 389 -0.40 -21.15 -1.61
N LEU A 390 -0.81 -19.87 -1.55
CA LEU A 390 -2.11 -19.39 -2.02
C LEU A 390 -1.91 -18.56 -3.29
N LYS A 391 -2.46 -19.01 -4.42
CA LYS A 391 -2.27 -18.36 -5.72
C LYS A 391 -3.59 -18.12 -6.45
N ILE A 392 -3.89 -16.85 -6.72
CA ILE A 392 -4.87 -16.44 -7.73
C ILE A 392 -4.06 -16.22 -9.02
N SER A 393 -4.17 -17.13 -9.98
CA SER A 393 -3.42 -17.04 -11.26
C SER A 393 -3.97 -15.93 -12.15
N SER A 394 -3.32 -15.62 -13.27
CA SER A 394 -3.71 -14.51 -14.16
C SER A 394 -5.10 -14.63 -14.79
N THR A 395 -5.69 -15.83 -14.84
CA THR A 395 -7.11 -16.04 -15.22
C THR A 395 -8.04 -16.13 -14.01
N GLY A 396 -7.47 -16.28 -12.81
CA GLY A 396 -8.19 -16.44 -11.55
C GLY A 396 -8.96 -15.20 -11.12
N LYS A 397 -10.13 -15.42 -10.55
CA LYS A 397 -11.05 -14.38 -10.10
C LYS A 397 -11.58 -14.69 -8.69
N VAL A 398 -11.51 -13.71 -7.79
CA VAL A 398 -12.18 -13.74 -6.49
C VAL A 398 -13.17 -12.59 -6.42
N GLU A 399 -14.45 -12.89 -6.12
CA GLU A 399 -15.50 -11.88 -5.95
C GLU A 399 -16.18 -12.05 -4.60
N ASN A 400 -16.14 -11.02 -3.74
CA ASN A 400 -16.72 -11.09 -2.41
C ASN A 400 -17.47 -9.81 -2.03
N ILE A 401 -18.64 -9.96 -1.39
CA ILE A 401 -19.45 -8.82 -0.94
C ILE A 401 -19.12 -8.45 0.52
N GLY A 402 -19.00 -9.45 1.41
CA GLY A 402 -18.75 -9.24 2.83
C GLY A 402 -17.28 -9.01 3.20
N GLU A 403 -16.85 -9.57 4.33
CA GLU A 403 -15.43 -9.59 4.72
C GLU A 403 -14.64 -10.60 3.86
N LEU A 404 -13.43 -10.24 3.42
CA LEU A 404 -12.49 -11.15 2.78
C LEU A 404 -11.30 -11.40 3.71
N ALA A 405 -11.01 -12.65 4.02
CA ALA A 405 -9.81 -13.05 4.75
C ALA A 405 -8.99 -14.04 3.92
N MET A 406 -7.85 -13.61 3.40
CA MET A 406 -6.88 -14.47 2.70
C MET A 406 -5.64 -14.66 3.57
N SER A 407 -5.23 -15.89 3.82
CA SER A 407 -4.06 -16.18 4.67
C SER A 407 -3.21 -17.33 4.16
N ASN A 408 -1.89 -17.22 4.34
CA ASN A 408 -0.93 -18.24 3.96
C ASN A 408 0.22 -18.36 4.97
N SER A 409 0.56 -19.60 5.37
CA SER A 409 1.82 -19.92 6.07
C SER A 409 2.80 -20.76 5.23
N GLY A 410 2.47 -21.06 3.96
CA GLY A 410 3.28 -21.87 3.05
C GLY A 410 4.44 -21.12 2.38
N ALA A 411 5.48 -21.87 2.00
CA ALA A 411 6.76 -21.35 1.49
C ALA A 411 6.71 -20.60 0.14
N ASP A 412 5.67 -20.77 -0.67
CA ASP A 412 5.49 -20.06 -1.95
C ASP A 412 4.86 -18.66 -1.76
N GLY A 413 4.20 -18.41 -0.62
CA GLY A 413 3.61 -17.12 -0.26
C GLY A 413 2.16 -16.91 -0.71
N ILE A 414 1.77 -15.64 -0.89
CA ILE A 414 0.50 -15.23 -1.50
C ILE A 414 0.79 -14.54 -2.83
N ILE A 415 0.25 -15.07 -3.92
CA ILE A 415 0.39 -14.49 -5.26
C ILE A 415 -0.99 -14.14 -5.82
N ILE A 416 -1.27 -12.85 -5.95
CA ILE A 416 -2.45 -12.30 -6.62
C ILE A 416 -2.01 -11.80 -8.00
N ALA A 417 -2.02 -12.70 -8.99
CA ALA A 417 -1.74 -12.39 -10.39
C ALA A 417 -3.00 -12.17 -11.24
N GLY A 418 -4.16 -12.62 -10.76
CA GLY A 418 -5.47 -12.45 -11.39
C GLY A 418 -6.22 -11.22 -10.88
N SER A 419 -7.52 -11.40 -10.63
CA SER A 419 -8.39 -10.35 -10.11
C SER A 419 -9.01 -10.70 -8.75
N VAL A 420 -8.99 -9.76 -7.81
CA VAL A 420 -9.65 -9.85 -6.51
C VAL A 420 -10.52 -8.61 -6.33
N ASN A 421 -11.84 -8.81 -6.27
CA ASN A 421 -12.84 -7.76 -6.13
C ASN A 421 -13.61 -7.95 -4.81
N ASN A 422 -13.42 -7.05 -3.84
CA ASN A 422 -14.09 -7.08 -2.55
C ASN A 422 -14.96 -5.82 -2.33
N GLN A 423 -16.00 -5.93 -1.50
CA GLN A 423 -16.85 -4.77 -1.14
C GLN A 423 -16.87 -4.41 0.36
N GLY A 424 -16.57 -5.35 1.27
CA GLY A 424 -16.46 -5.08 2.70
C GLY A 424 -15.02 -4.82 3.16
N ILE A 425 -14.70 -5.24 4.39
CA ILE A 425 -13.32 -5.23 4.90
C ILE A 425 -12.52 -6.37 4.24
N ALA A 426 -11.24 -6.17 4.00
CA ALA A 426 -10.35 -7.21 3.46
C ALA A 426 -9.03 -7.31 4.25
N ASN A 427 -8.65 -8.53 4.63
CA ASN A 427 -7.41 -8.86 5.34
C ASN A 427 -6.62 -9.88 4.51
N VAL A 428 -5.35 -9.58 4.21
CA VAL A 428 -4.46 -10.42 3.38
C VAL A 428 -3.15 -10.65 4.14
N THR A 429 -2.96 -11.84 4.68
CA THR A 429 -1.88 -12.11 5.66
C THR A 429 -0.96 -13.25 5.21
N ASN A 430 0.29 -12.93 4.90
CA ASN A 430 1.33 -13.92 4.62
C ASN A 430 2.30 -14.05 5.81
N THR A 431 2.43 -15.26 6.36
CA THR A 431 3.44 -15.63 7.35
C THR A 431 4.43 -16.68 6.85
N GLY A 432 4.15 -17.30 5.70
CA GLY A 432 5.05 -18.27 5.05
C GLY A 432 6.24 -17.59 4.39
N THR A 433 7.35 -18.32 4.21
CA THR A 433 8.64 -17.75 3.76
C THR A 433 8.65 -17.15 2.35
N GLY A 434 7.57 -17.32 1.59
CA GLY A 434 7.36 -16.68 0.29
C GLY A 434 7.10 -15.18 0.36
N GLU A 435 6.70 -14.63 -0.77
CA GLU A 435 6.38 -13.21 -0.96
C GLU A 435 4.87 -12.98 -0.78
N LEU A 436 4.47 -11.78 -0.37
CA LEU A 436 3.11 -11.27 -0.61
C LEU A 436 3.15 -10.40 -1.87
N LEU A 437 2.82 -11.00 -3.01
CA LEU A 437 2.90 -10.38 -4.33
C LEU A 437 1.51 -10.07 -4.89
N VAL A 438 1.22 -8.80 -5.15
CA VAL A 438 0.09 -8.36 -5.98
C VAL A 438 0.64 -7.95 -7.34
N SER A 439 0.60 -8.84 -8.32
CA SER A 439 1.02 -8.59 -9.71
C SER A 439 -0.15 -8.40 -10.69
N GLY A 440 -1.36 -8.78 -10.28
CA GLY A 440 -2.62 -8.55 -10.99
C GLY A 440 -3.39 -7.34 -10.45
N ASN A 441 -4.71 -7.46 -10.39
CA ASN A 441 -5.62 -6.39 -9.97
C ASN A 441 -6.33 -6.72 -8.66
N TYR A 442 -6.11 -5.91 -7.63
CA TYR A 442 -6.85 -5.95 -6.38
C TYR A 442 -7.73 -4.70 -6.28
N THR A 443 -9.02 -4.88 -6.04
CA THR A 443 -9.99 -3.80 -5.83
C THR A 443 -10.83 -4.06 -4.59
N ASN A 444 -10.92 -3.09 -3.69
CA ASN A 444 -11.75 -3.17 -2.49
C ASN A 444 -12.56 -1.88 -2.26
N LYS A 445 -13.82 -1.99 -1.81
CA LYS A 445 -14.64 -0.82 -1.44
C LYS A 445 -14.58 -0.43 0.03
N GLY A 446 -14.14 -1.31 0.93
CA GLY A 446 -14.00 -1.01 2.36
C GLY A 446 -12.55 -0.73 2.77
N ASN A 447 -12.20 -1.12 3.99
CA ASN A 447 -10.83 -1.05 4.48
C ASN A 447 -10.03 -2.29 4.05
N SER A 448 -8.75 -2.13 3.71
CA SER A 448 -7.82 -3.21 3.37
C SER A 448 -6.59 -3.21 4.28
N THR A 449 -6.26 -4.39 4.81
CA THR A 449 -5.00 -4.66 5.51
C THR A 449 -4.23 -5.74 4.76
N PHE A 450 -2.98 -5.44 4.38
CA PHE A 450 -2.02 -6.41 3.88
C PHE A 450 -0.90 -6.56 4.91
N THR A 451 -0.76 -7.74 5.52
CA THR A 451 0.30 -8.03 6.49
C THR A 451 1.24 -9.08 5.92
N ASN A 452 2.52 -8.73 5.76
CA ASN A 452 3.56 -9.69 5.40
C ASN A 452 4.63 -9.83 6.49
N LYS A 453 4.78 -11.06 6.99
CA LYS A 453 5.89 -11.51 7.83
C LYS A 453 6.75 -12.56 7.10
N GLY A 454 6.43 -12.85 5.84
CA GLY A 454 7.12 -13.80 4.98
C GLY A 454 8.44 -13.27 4.42
N ALA A 455 9.48 -14.10 4.47
CA ALA A 455 10.87 -13.71 4.32
C ALA A 455 11.23 -12.96 3.02
N LYS A 456 10.45 -13.07 1.93
CA LYS A 456 10.71 -12.36 0.67
C LYS A 456 10.12 -10.94 0.59
N GLY A 457 9.25 -10.55 1.52
CA GLY A 457 8.68 -9.19 1.58
C GLY A 457 7.30 -9.05 0.92
N LEU A 458 6.90 -7.79 0.74
CA LEU A 458 5.60 -7.40 0.18
C LEU A 458 5.82 -6.55 -1.07
N THR A 459 5.31 -6.99 -2.22
CA THR A 459 5.47 -6.32 -3.51
C THR A 459 4.13 -6.04 -4.18
N ILE A 460 3.87 -4.78 -4.49
CA ILE A 460 2.80 -4.34 -5.39
C ILE A 460 3.41 -4.11 -6.78
N GLY A 461 3.29 -5.10 -7.66
CA GLY A 461 3.68 -5.02 -9.07
C GLY A 461 2.54 -4.66 -10.03
N GLY A 462 1.30 -4.96 -9.65
CA GLY A 462 0.08 -4.69 -10.42
C GLY A 462 -0.67 -3.47 -9.89
N SER A 463 -1.99 -3.58 -9.71
CA SER A 463 -2.83 -2.51 -9.14
C SER A 463 -3.48 -2.89 -7.80
N VAL A 464 -3.49 -1.95 -6.87
CA VAL A 464 -4.30 -1.98 -5.63
C VAL A 464 -5.18 -0.73 -5.63
N ASN A 465 -6.50 -0.90 -5.72
CA ASN A 465 -7.48 0.17 -5.67
C ASN A 465 -8.37 -0.02 -4.44
N ASN A 466 -8.43 0.97 -3.54
CA ASN A 466 -9.13 0.85 -2.26
C ASN A 466 -9.94 2.11 -1.90
N ASN A 467 -11.16 1.96 -1.36
CA ASN A 467 -12.05 3.08 -1.05
C ASN A 467 -12.27 3.31 0.47
N GLY A 468 -11.33 2.88 1.30
CA GLY A 468 -11.33 3.12 2.75
C GLY A 468 -9.91 3.30 3.30
N LYS A 469 -9.68 2.90 4.55
CA LYS A 469 -8.31 2.82 5.09
C LYS A 469 -7.53 1.70 4.36
N LEU A 470 -6.29 1.98 3.99
CA LEU A 470 -5.36 1.01 3.39
C LEU A 470 -4.09 0.92 4.24
N LEU A 471 -3.82 -0.25 4.80
CA LEU A 471 -2.60 -0.56 5.54
C LEU A 471 -1.78 -1.62 4.80
N PHE A 472 -0.54 -1.28 4.45
CA PHE A 472 0.52 -2.26 4.20
C PHE A 472 1.41 -2.33 5.44
N ASP A 473 1.48 -3.50 6.06
CA ASP A 473 2.32 -3.82 7.23
C ASP A 473 3.32 -4.91 6.83
N ASN A 474 4.59 -4.55 6.71
CA ASN A 474 5.63 -5.48 6.26
C ASN A 474 6.81 -5.54 7.24
N SER A 475 7.13 -6.74 7.74
CA SER A 475 8.23 -6.98 8.68
C SER A 475 9.37 -7.85 8.12
N ALA A 476 9.49 -7.98 6.80
CA ALA A 476 10.44 -8.87 6.15
C ALA A 476 10.92 -8.33 4.80
N ALA A 477 12.19 -8.57 4.44
CA ALA A 477 12.85 -8.03 3.25
C ALA A 477 12.50 -6.55 2.96
N ALA A 478 11.74 -6.24 1.90
CA ALA A 478 11.32 -4.88 1.53
C ALA A 478 9.79 -4.78 1.42
N LEU A 479 9.29 -3.54 1.57
CA LEU A 479 7.97 -3.13 1.09
C LEU A 479 8.16 -2.38 -0.25
N THR A 480 7.75 -3.00 -1.35
CA THR A 480 8.04 -2.50 -2.71
C THR A 480 6.75 -2.14 -3.46
N VAL A 481 6.65 -0.92 -3.99
CA VAL A 481 5.59 -0.49 -4.90
C VAL A 481 6.19 -0.23 -6.27
N ASN A 482 6.10 -1.21 -7.17
CA ASN A 482 6.48 -1.11 -8.58
C ASN A 482 5.31 -0.71 -9.47
N GLY A 483 4.09 -1.08 -9.09
CA GLY A 483 2.85 -0.84 -9.83
C GLY A 483 2.11 0.42 -9.37
N THR A 484 0.78 0.32 -9.24
CA THR A 484 -0.09 1.45 -8.88
C THR A 484 -0.89 1.15 -7.62
N VAL A 485 -0.82 2.05 -6.64
CA VAL A 485 -1.72 2.08 -5.48
C VAL A 485 -2.62 3.31 -5.60
N THR A 486 -3.93 3.11 -5.65
CA THR A 486 -4.95 4.17 -5.60
C THR A 486 -5.79 3.98 -4.34
N ASN A 487 -5.91 5.02 -3.50
CA ASN A 487 -6.67 4.93 -2.25
C ASN A 487 -7.56 6.15 -1.99
N THR A 488 -8.72 5.91 -1.37
CA THR A 488 -9.67 6.93 -0.89
C THR A 488 -9.93 6.71 0.60
N GLY A 489 -9.00 7.19 1.42
CA GLY A 489 -9.02 7.11 2.87
C GLY A 489 -7.60 7.21 3.44
N GLU A 490 -7.43 7.01 4.74
CA GLU A 490 -6.08 6.99 5.33
C GLU A 490 -5.23 5.89 4.67
N LEU A 491 -4.04 6.24 4.18
CA LEU A 491 -3.06 5.29 3.66
C LEU A 491 -1.89 5.19 4.62
N THR A 492 -1.53 3.96 5.00
CA THR A 492 -0.35 3.66 5.82
C THR A 492 0.49 2.60 5.12
N ALA A 493 1.76 2.90 4.86
CA ALA A 493 2.75 1.95 4.35
C ALA A 493 3.87 1.83 5.38
N ALA A 494 3.78 0.81 6.24
CA ALA A 494 4.71 0.56 7.33
C ALA A 494 5.68 -0.57 6.99
N ASN A 495 6.98 -0.30 7.05
CA ASN A 495 8.04 -1.27 6.82
C ASN A 495 9.04 -1.36 7.98
N SER A 496 9.24 -2.56 8.49
CA SER A 496 10.37 -2.92 9.37
C SER A 496 11.31 -3.96 8.73
N GLY A 497 11.03 -4.40 7.49
CA GLY A 497 11.93 -5.26 6.71
C GLY A 497 13.24 -4.56 6.37
N ALA A 498 14.37 -5.25 6.55
CA ALA A 498 15.73 -4.68 6.46
C ALA A 498 16.06 -3.97 5.12
N ASN A 499 15.41 -4.37 4.02
CA ASN A 499 15.62 -3.83 2.67
C ASN A 499 14.75 -2.60 2.36
N GLY A 500 14.03 -2.06 3.34
CA GLY A 500 13.44 -0.71 3.29
C GLY A 500 12.07 -0.62 2.60
N LEU A 501 11.62 0.62 2.42
CA LEU A 501 10.39 0.97 1.72
C LEU A 501 10.76 1.63 0.38
N LEU A 502 10.44 0.96 -0.73
CA LEU A 502 10.83 1.37 -2.08
C LEU A 502 9.59 1.67 -2.94
N VAL A 503 9.45 2.91 -3.38
CA VAL A 503 8.42 3.34 -4.33
C VAL A 503 9.10 3.59 -5.68
N ASN A 504 8.85 2.70 -6.63
CA ASN A 504 9.28 2.82 -8.03
C ASN A 504 8.11 3.21 -8.96
N GLY A 505 6.90 2.80 -8.61
CA GLY A 505 5.67 3.10 -9.33
C GLY A 505 4.93 4.33 -8.79
N SER A 506 3.61 4.21 -8.62
CA SER A 506 2.78 5.32 -8.13
C SER A 506 1.91 4.96 -6.92
N ILE A 507 1.82 5.91 -5.99
CA ILE A 507 0.90 5.92 -4.86
C ILE A 507 0.07 7.20 -4.98
N THR A 508 -1.24 7.06 -5.16
CA THR A 508 -2.19 8.17 -5.22
C THR A 508 -3.24 8.00 -4.13
N ASN A 509 -3.29 8.96 -3.21
CA ASN A 509 -4.32 9.07 -2.19
C ASN A 509 -5.19 10.31 -2.44
N SER A 510 -6.49 10.24 -2.14
CA SER A 510 -7.42 11.36 -2.31
C SER A 510 -7.79 12.01 -0.96
N THR A 511 -8.40 11.24 -0.06
CA THR A 511 -8.92 11.68 1.24
C THR A 511 -8.11 11.09 2.40
N GLY A 512 -7.96 11.82 3.51
CA GLY A 512 -7.14 11.37 4.66
C GLY A 512 -5.63 11.48 4.40
N THR A 513 -4.81 11.28 5.43
CA THR A 513 -3.34 11.35 5.32
C THR A 513 -2.75 10.13 4.62
N ALA A 514 -1.57 10.31 4.00
CA ALA A 514 -0.78 9.25 3.41
C ALA A 514 0.57 9.18 4.10
N THR A 515 0.82 8.13 4.88
CA THR A 515 2.00 7.98 5.74
C THR A 515 2.84 6.79 5.29
N LEU A 516 4.10 7.05 4.92
CA LEU A 516 5.12 6.03 4.63
C LEU A 516 6.09 6.00 5.81
N THR A 517 6.12 4.90 6.56
CA THR A 517 6.97 4.73 7.74
C THR A 517 7.96 3.59 7.53
N ASN A 518 9.24 3.85 7.81
CA ASN A 518 10.29 2.83 7.72
C ASN A 518 11.20 2.79 8.97
N THR A 519 11.41 1.59 9.50
CA THR A 519 12.47 1.29 10.49
C THR A 519 13.53 0.32 9.94
N GLY A 520 13.35 -0.19 8.71
CA GLY A 520 14.30 -1.06 8.02
C GLY A 520 15.60 -0.36 7.61
N ALA A 521 16.74 -1.05 7.69
CA ALA A 521 18.07 -0.45 7.52
C ALA A 521 18.29 0.31 6.18
N LYS A 522 17.57 -0.05 5.11
CA LYS A 522 17.65 0.60 3.79
C LYS A 522 16.74 1.82 3.58
N GLY A 523 16.06 2.31 4.61
CA GLY A 523 15.41 3.63 4.55
C GLY A 523 14.11 3.68 3.73
N ILE A 524 13.73 4.88 3.32
CA ILE A 524 12.68 5.15 2.32
C ILE A 524 13.36 5.59 1.02
N THR A 525 12.94 5.08 -0.13
CA THR A 525 13.34 5.59 -1.44
C THR A 525 12.13 5.80 -2.35
N VAL A 526 11.98 7.01 -2.87
CA VAL A 526 11.07 7.36 -3.97
C VAL A 526 11.94 7.53 -5.22
N ALA A 527 11.88 6.57 -6.14
CA ALA A 527 12.72 6.53 -7.34
C ALA A 527 12.40 7.65 -8.34
N ASP A 528 13.31 7.93 -9.26
CA ASP A 528 13.29 9.02 -10.25
C ASP A 528 11.95 9.22 -11.00
N THR A 529 11.33 8.12 -11.41
CA THR A 529 10.08 8.08 -12.19
C THR A 529 8.83 7.92 -11.30
N ALA A 530 9.04 7.70 -9.99
CA ALA A 530 7.99 7.39 -9.04
C ALA A 530 7.20 8.62 -8.60
N LYS A 531 5.96 8.38 -8.15
CA LYS A 531 5.03 9.43 -7.73
C LYS A 531 4.31 9.05 -6.44
N VAL A 532 4.42 9.90 -5.42
CA VAL A 532 3.61 9.82 -4.19
C VAL A 532 2.76 11.08 -4.11
N THR A 533 1.45 10.94 -4.28
CA THR A 533 0.52 12.08 -4.34
C THR A 533 -0.58 11.89 -3.31
N ASN A 534 -0.83 12.90 -2.45
CA ASN A 534 -2.05 12.97 -1.65
C ASN A 534 -2.81 14.27 -2.00
N LYS A 535 -3.94 14.15 -2.68
CA LYS A 535 -4.58 15.31 -3.34
C LYS A 535 -5.05 16.38 -2.35
N ASP A 536 -5.85 15.99 -1.36
CA ASP A 536 -6.59 16.93 -0.52
C ASP A 536 -6.00 17.04 0.92
N ASN A 537 -4.89 16.33 1.19
CA ASN A 537 -4.34 16.07 2.52
C ASN A 537 -2.79 15.93 2.51
N ALA A 538 -2.17 15.74 3.68
CA ALA A 538 -0.72 15.69 3.82
C ALA A 538 -0.08 14.34 3.43
N VAL A 539 1.17 14.37 2.96
CA VAL A 539 2.07 13.22 2.85
C VAL A 539 3.08 13.26 3.98
N ASN A 540 3.25 12.14 4.69
CA ASN A 540 4.21 11.99 5.78
C ASN A 540 5.26 10.92 5.40
N LEU A 541 6.55 11.25 5.51
CA LEU A 541 7.67 10.33 5.28
C LEU A 541 8.49 10.18 6.58
N ASN A 542 8.37 9.04 7.26
CA ASN A 542 8.87 8.85 8.61
C ASN A 542 9.92 7.74 8.65
N ASN A 543 11.18 8.03 9.00
CA ASN A 543 12.27 7.06 8.93
C ASN A 543 13.23 7.06 10.12
N THR A 544 13.56 5.87 10.63
CA THR A 544 14.68 5.63 11.57
C THR A 544 15.71 4.64 11.02
N GLY A 545 15.58 4.23 9.76
CA GLY A 545 16.49 3.33 9.07
C GLY A 545 17.77 4.03 8.60
N LYS A 546 18.93 3.40 8.85
CA LYS A 546 20.28 3.96 8.64
C LYS A 546 20.60 4.54 7.26
N SER A 547 19.86 4.17 6.21
CA SER A 547 20.08 4.70 4.85
C SER A 547 19.22 5.93 4.51
N GLY A 548 18.43 6.45 5.46
CA GLY A 548 17.75 7.73 5.34
C GLY A 548 16.48 7.73 4.50
N ILE A 549 16.14 8.92 3.99
CA ILE A 549 15.05 9.14 3.04
C ILE A 549 15.66 9.70 1.76
N ILE A 550 15.41 9.05 0.63
CA ILE A 550 15.91 9.45 -0.69
C ILE A 550 14.73 9.77 -1.59
N VAL A 551 14.59 11.03 -2.03
CA VAL A 551 13.52 11.50 -2.91
C VAL A 551 14.10 11.93 -4.26
N LYS A 552 14.08 11.00 -5.23
CA LYS A 552 14.42 11.25 -6.63
C LYS A 552 13.20 11.48 -7.52
N GLY A 553 12.06 10.90 -7.13
CA GLY A 553 10.77 11.12 -7.79
C GLY A 553 10.00 12.29 -7.20
N SER A 554 8.70 12.34 -7.48
CA SER A 554 7.85 13.44 -7.05
C SER A 554 6.93 13.07 -5.89
N VAL A 555 6.99 13.85 -4.82
CA VAL A 555 6.13 13.79 -3.64
C VAL A 555 5.27 15.05 -3.62
N LYS A 556 3.95 14.90 -3.71
CA LYS A 556 3.00 16.02 -3.76
C LYS A 556 1.88 15.88 -2.72
N GLY A 557 1.58 16.95 -2.00
CA GLY A 557 0.57 16.95 -0.95
C GLY A 557 -0.12 18.30 -0.79
N LYS A 558 -1.18 18.33 0.03
CA LYS A 558 -1.65 19.60 0.64
C LYS A 558 -0.71 20.06 1.76
N GLY A 559 0.05 19.14 2.32
CA GLY A 559 1.16 19.37 3.25
C GLY A 559 2.20 18.28 3.02
N ILE A 560 3.47 18.54 3.33
CA ILE A 560 4.50 17.51 3.35
C ILE A 560 5.21 17.55 4.71
N ASN A 561 5.28 16.42 5.39
CA ASN A 561 6.01 16.25 6.63
C ASN A 561 7.08 15.17 6.44
N ILE A 562 8.31 15.43 6.86
CA ILE A 562 9.41 14.48 6.84
C ILE A 562 9.99 14.40 8.26
N ASP A 563 9.93 13.21 8.88
CA ASP A 563 10.49 12.96 10.20
C ASP A 563 11.60 11.90 10.08
N ASN A 564 12.86 12.29 10.21
CA ASN A 564 14.00 11.40 9.98
C ASN A 564 14.97 11.33 11.17
N SER A 565 15.60 10.18 11.39
CA SER A 565 16.63 10.06 12.43
C SER A 565 17.82 9.13 12.08
N ASN A 566 18.99 9.41 12.66
CA ASN A 566 20.23 8.63 12.57
C ASN A 566 20.73 8.41 11.13
N SER A 567 20.43 9.36 10.23
CA SER A 567 20.63 9.26 8.79
C SER A 567 20.30 10.58 8.09
N ASN A 568 20.67 10.72 6.81
CA ASN A 568 20.42 11.92 6.02
C ASN A 568 19.07 11.86 5.27
N VAL A 569 18.50 13.01 4.95
CA VAL A 569 17.45 13.16 3.93
C VAL A 569 18.11 13.71 2.66
N VAL A 570 17.95 13.03 1.53
CA VAL A 570 18.56 13.42 0.24
C VAL A 570 17.47 13.66 -0.80
N ILE A 571 17.41 14.86 -1.35
CA ILE A 571 16.36 15.28 -2.31
C ILE A 571 17.01 15.67 -3.63
N GLY A 572 16.37 15.25 -4.73
CA GLY A 572 16.72 15.64 -6.10
C GLY A 572 17.20 14.49 -6.98
N HIS A 573 17.30 14.76 -8.27
CA HIS A 573 17.93 13.88 -9.25
C HIS A 573 18.49 14.67 -10.44
N ASN A 574 19.15 13.97 -11.37
CA ASN A 574 19.70 14.56 -12.59
C ASN A 574 18.60 14.97 -13.61
N SER A 575 17.34 14.65 -13.33
CA SER A 575 16.19 14.95 -14.17
C SER A 575 14.95 15.25 -13.31
N GLY A 576 14.37 16.44 -13.49
CA GLY A 576 13.18 16.88 -12.77
C GLY A 576 13.43 18.08 -11.85
N LYS A 577 12.34 18.64 -11.32
CA LYS A 577 12.31 19.72 -10.33
C LYS A 577 11.06 19.59 -9.46
N ASP A 578 11.00 20.37 -8.38
CA ASP A 578 9.85 20.43 -7.46
C ASP A 578 9.54 19.03 -6.86
N TYR A 579 10.61 18.34 -6.46
CA TYR A 579 10.60 16.96 -5.95
C TYR A 579 9.69 16.82 -4.73
N LEU A 580 9.68 17.83 -3.85
CA LEU A 580 8.58 18.08 -2.92
C LEU A 580 7.69 19.20 -3.48
N THR A 581 6.37 19.01 -3.54
CA THR A 581 5.40 20.09 -3.86
C THR A 581 4.25 20.11 -2.85
N SER A 582 4.07 21.23 -2.15
CA SER A 582 3.00 21.42 -1.16
C SER A 582 2.12 22.62 -1.48
N THR A 583 0.79 22.45 -1.40
CA THR A 583 -0.19 23.56 -1.48
C THR A 583 -0.52 24.20 -0.12
N SER A 584 0.26 23.86 0.90
CA SER A 584 0.39 24.55 2.18
C SER A 584 1.87 24.45 2.55
N ASP A 585 2.17 23.90 3.72
CA ASP A 585 3.48 23.98 4.34
C ASP A 585 4.32 22.72 4.04
N VAL A 586 5.63 22.86 4.13
CA VAL A 586 6.60 21.75 4.10
C VAL A 586 7.38 21.77 5.41
N ASN A 587 7.32 20.67 6.16
CA ASN A 587 7.99 20.51 7.45
C ASN A 587 9.01 19.37 7.35
N ILE A 588 10.26 19.63 7.70
CA ILE A 588 11.35 18.65 7.62
C ILE A 588 12.10 18.64 8.95
N ASN A 589 11.93 17.58 9.73
CA ASN A 589 12.58 17.35 11.02
C ASN A 589 13.63 16.24 10.85
N ILE A 590 14.90 16.52 11.16
CA ILE A 590 16.00 15.55 11.08
C ILE A 590 16.78 15.55 12.39
N LYS A 591 17.01 14.38 12.97
CA LYS A 591 17.90 14.20 14.13
C LYS A 591 19.05 13.29 13.77
N ASP A 592 20.28 13.71 14.05
CA ASP A 592 21.51 12.96 13.77
C ASP A 592 21.68 12.65 12.27
N GLY A 593 21.71 13.72 11.47
CA GLY A 593 21.98 13.67 10.03
C GLY A 593 21.56 14.95 9.29
N SER A 594 21.99 15.09 8.04
CA SER A 594 21.80 16.30 7.22
C SER A 594 20.59 16.25 6.27
N LEU A 595 20.07 17.43 5.90
CA LEU A 595 19.25 17.61 4.68
C LEU A 595 20.18 17.95 3.50
N LEU A 596 20.18 17.15 2.45
CA LEU A 596 21.15 17.25 1.35
C LEU A 596 20.49 17.32 -0.04
N ASN A 597 21.10 18.10 -0.92
CA ASN A 597 20.86 18.03 -2.36
C ASN A 597 21.54 16.77 -2.94
N TYR A 598 20.89 16.11 -3.90
CA TYR A 598 21.46 14.96 -4.64
C TYR A 598 22.64 15.35 -5.57
N GLY A 599 22.81 16.64 -5.88
CA GLY A 599 23.76 17.15 -6.87
C GLY A 599 23.10 17.82 -8.07
N THR A 600 21.89 18.37 -7.92
CA THR A 600 21.11 18.95 -9.02
C THR A 600 20.91 20.46 -8.87
N LYS A 601 21.03 21.20 -9.97
CA LYS A 601 20.82 22.66 -9.99
C LYS A 601 19.35 23.09 -9.99
N SER A 602 18.43 22.13 -10.14
CA SER A 602 16.99 22.38 -10.15
C SER A 602 16.41 22.62 -8.76
N ASN A 603 15.23 23.24 -8.70
CA ASN A 603 14.49 23.40 -7.45
C ASN A 603 14.18 22.05 -6.78
N LEU A 604 14.41 21.94 -5.46
CA LEU A 604 14.14 20.72 -4.68
C LEU A 604 12.75 20.75 -4.05
N ILE A 605 12.37 21.91 -3.49
CA ILE A 605 11.18 22.06 -2.65
C ILE A 605 10.33 23.22 -3.17
N LYS A 606 9.05 22.96 -3.45
CA LYS A 606 8.05 24.00 -3.70
C LYS A 606 6.98 24.01 -2.60
N ALA A 607 6.72 25.17 -2.01
CA ALA A 607 5.68 25.37 -1.00
C ALA A 607 4.85 26.63 -1.32
N ASP A 608 3.53 26.46 -1.45
CA ASP A 608 2.60 27.59 -1.64
C ASP A 608 2.32 28.34 -0.31
N LYS A 609 2.89 27.88 0.81
CA LYS A 609 3.02 28.61 2.08
C LYS A 609 4.42 28.42 2.67
N ASN A 610 4.54 27.96 3.93
CA ASN A 610 5.77 28.05 4.70
C ASN A 610 6.68 26.84 4.49
N LEU A 611 7.98 27.05 4.63
CA LEU A 611 8.99 26.01 4.70
C LEU A 611 9.61 26.03 6.10
N ASN A 612 9.44 24.95 6.85
CA ASN A 612 10.01 24.76 8.18
C ASN A 612 11.03 23.60 8.14
N ILE A 613 12.28 23.86 8.50
CA ILE A 613 13.34 22.85 8.55
C ILE A 613 14.00 22.88 9.93
N ASP A 614 14.05 21.74 10.60
CA ASP A 614 14.72 21.55 11.89
C ASP A 614 15.74 20.41 11.80
N VAL A 615 17.01 20.70 12.04
CA VAL A 615 18.11 19.72 12.00
C VAL A 615 18.88 19.72 13.32
N GLU A 616 18.86 18.61 14.04
CA GLU A 616 19.80 18.37 15.13
C GLU A 616 21.01 17.56 14.63
N ASN A 617 22.22 18.04 14.92
CA ASN A 617 23.49 17.37 14.64
C ASN A 617 23.67 17.01 13.15
N GLY A 618 23.56 18.03 12.27
CA GLY A 618 23.69 17.87 10.82
C GLY A 618 23.59 19.19 10.05
N THR A 619 23.89 19.17 8.76
CA THR A 619 23.85 20.37 7.88
C THR A 619 22.52 20.48 7.13
N ILE A 620 22.20 21.70 6.69
CA ILE A 620 21.22 21.95 5.62
C ILE A 620 22.04 22.34 4.38
N GLY A 621 22.10 21.45 3.39
CA GLY A 621 23.01 21.58 2.24
C GLY A 621 24.46 21.19 2.55
N LEU A 622 25.37 21.49 1.61
CA LEU A 622 26.81 21.28 1.71
C LEU A 622 27.60 22.59 1.54
N GLY A 623 28.82 22.65 2.09
CA GLY A 623 29.65 23.85 2.06
C GLY A 623 30.13 24.29 0.66
N VAL A 624 30.24 25.62 0.51
CA VAL A 624 30.74 26.36 -0.66
C VAL A 624 31.68 27.48 -0.19
N GLY A 625 32.26 28.23 -1.13
CA GLY A 625 33.26 29.27 -0.84
C GLY A 625 34.70 28.77 -0.91
N ASN A 626 35.63 29.70 -1.14
CA ASN A 626 37.07 29.40 -1.29
C ASN A 626 37.88 29.53 0.01
N CYS A 627 37.26 30.00 1.10
CA CYS A 627 37.92 30.16 2.40
C CYS A 627 38.05 28.82 3.12
N GLU A 628 39.22 28.17 3.02
CA GLU A 628 39.53 26.92 3.73
C GLU A 628 39.44 27.09 5.27
N ASP A 629 39.78 28.29 5.75
CA ASP A 629 39.73 28.74 7.15
C ASP A 629 38.32 28.73 7.76
N GLY A 630 37.27 28.70 6.93
CA GLY A 630 35.88 28.81 7.36
C GLY A 630 35.41 30.22 7.78
N VAL A 631 36.33 31.12 8.15
CA VAL A 631 36.07 32.50 8.64
C VAL A 631 35.08 33.27 7.77
N CYS A 632 35.29 33.33 6.45
CA CYS A 632 34.34 33.88 5.49
C CYS A 632 33.83 32.79 4.54
N THR A 633 32.93 33.14 3.61
CA THR A 633 32.49 32.29 2.49
C THR A 633 32.81 32.93 1.13
N GLY A 634 32.90 34.26 1.10
CA GLY A 634 33.07 35.07 -0.11
C GLY A 634 31.75 35.37 -0.84
N VAL A 635 31.83 36.32 -1.78
CA VAL A 635 30.80 36.60 -2.80
C VAL A 635 31.32 36.39 -4.23
N ASP A 636 32.47 35.74 -4.40
CA ASP A 636 33.14 35.49 -5.69
C ASP A 636 32.34 34.52 -6.61
N PRO A 637 32.69 34.38 -7.91
CA PRO A 637 32.00 33.48 -8.86
C PRO A 637 31.85 32.01 -8.43
N ASN A 638 32.71 31.49 -7.55
CA ASN A 638 32.68 30.12 -7.04
C ASN A 638 32.10 30.01 -5.61
N SER A 639 31.70 31.14 -5.02
CA SER A 639 31.09 31.20 -3.67
C SER A 639 29.72 30.52 -3.56
N ARG A 640 29.13 30.08 -4.66
CA ARG A 640 27.80 29.44 -4.72
C ARG A 640 27.79 28.25 -5.69
N ASP A 641 27.06 27.21 -5.31
CA ASP A 641 26.88 25.99 -6.10
C ASP A 641 25.48 25.41 -5.87
N PHE A 642 24.60 25.60 -6.86
CA PHE A 642 23.24 25.07 -6.86
C PHE A 642 23.14 23.54 -6.73
N SER A 643 24.23 22.79 -6.94
CA SER A 643 24.23 21.33 -6.71
C SER A 643 24.42 20.94 -5.23
N LYS A 644 24.84 21.90 -4.38
CA LYS A 644 25.14 21.71 -2.95
C LYS A 644 24.14 22.38 -2.02
N SER A 645 23.55 23.51 -2.43
CA SER A 645 22.49 24.21 -1.71
C SER A 645 21.17 23.43 -1.72
N VAL A 646 20.35 23.62 -0.68
CA VAL A 646 18.94 23.22 -0.71
C VAL A 646 18.17 24.28 -1.52
N ASN A 647 17.77 23.91 -2.73
CA ASN A 647 17.12 24.83 -3.66
C ASN A 647 15.61 24.88 -3.40
N VAL A 648 15.03 26.08 -3.28
CA VAL A 648 13.65 26.29 -2.81
C VAL A 648 12.87 27.32 -3.65
N ASP A 649 11.55 27.11 -3.73
CA ASP A 649 10.55 28.05 -4.26
C ASP A 649 9.38 28.12 -3.27
N VAL A 650 9.38 29.17 -2.43
CA VAL A 650 8.51 29.28 -1.25
C VAL A 650 7.73 30.59 -1.32
N ALA A 651 6.40 30.52 -1.27
CA ALA A 651 5.54 31.71 -1.33
C ALA A 651 5.25 32.33 0.05
N GLY A 652 5.33 31.54 1.12
CA GLY A 652 5.20 32.00 2.51
C GLY A 652 6.56 32.21 3.19
N ASN A 653 6.59 32.04 4.51
CA ASN A 653 7.77 32.24 5.34
C ASN A 653 8.74 31.05 5.27
N ILE A 654 10.05 31.32 5.35
CA ILE A 654 11.12 30.35 5.50
C ILE A 654 11.63 30.39 6.95
N ASN A 655 11.54 29.26 7.63
CA ASN A 655 12.14 28.98 8.92
C ASN A 655 13.09 27.78 8.78
N ALA A 656 14.37 27.95 9.08
CA ALA A 656 15.35 26.87 9.05
C ALA A 656 16.29 26.96 10.25
N GLN A 657 16.52 25.86 10.95
CA GLN A 657 17.53 25.79 12.00
C GLN A 657 18.41 24.55 11.88
N THR A 658 19.68 24.70 12.25
CA THR A 658 20.52 23.58 12.66
C THR A 658 21.20 23.84 14.00
N LYS A 659 21.26 22.80 14.83
CA LYS A 659 21.74 22.85 16.22
C LYS A 659 22.70 21.71 16.56
N ASP A 660 23.80 22.03 17.22
CA ASP A 660 24.73 21.06 17.80
C ASP A 660 24.26 20.62 19.20
N THR A 661 23.24 19.76 19.25
CA THR A 661 22.73 19.21 20.51
C THR A 661 23.69 18.22 21.19
N LYS A 662 24.87 17.99 20.61
CA LYS A 662 25.94 17.14 21.14
C LYS A 662 27.18 17.89 21.63
N ASN A 663 27.35 19.16 21.27
CA ASN A 663 28.57 19.95 21.54
C ASN A 663 29.82 19.30 20.90
N THR A 664 29.69 18.86 19.65
CA THR A 664 30.81 18.42 18.80
C THR A 664 31.74 19.58 18.38
N ASN A 665 31.20 20.80 18.31
CA ASN A 665 31.79 21.96 17.62
C ASN A 665 31.97 21.73 16.10
N ASP A 666 31.17 20.83 15.50
CA ASP A 666 31.08 20.70 14.05
C ASP A 666 30.49 21.97 13.42
N ASN A 667 30.99 22.39 12.26
CA ASN A 667 30.41 23.51 11.49
C ASN A 667 29.11 23.09 10.79
N TYR A 668 28.04 22.91 11.57
CA TYR A 668 26.70 22.64 11.06
C TYR A 668 26.14 23.90 10.39
N LEU A 669 26.35 23.97 9.08
CA LEU A 669 25.96 25.10 8.24
C LEU A 669 24.57 24.95 7.61
N ILE A 670 24.01 26.08 7.21
CA ILE A 670 22.85 26.20 6.32
C ILE A 670 23.30 26.80 4.99
N ASN A 671 23.06 26.09 3.89
CA ASN A 671 23.25 26.54 2.52
C ASN A 671 21.94 26.36 1.74
N MET A 672 21.25 27.48 1.45
CA MET A 672 19.94 27.50 0.77
C MET A 672 19.94 28.50 -0.39
N ALA A 673 19.21 28.18 -1.45
CA ALA A 673 19.13 29.05 -2.63
C ALA A 673 17.74 29.08 -3.26
N SER A 674 17.34 30.23 -3.83
CA SER A 674 16.15 30.38 -4.69
C SER A 674 16.56 30.89 -6.08
N ARG A 675 15.62 30.81 -7.04
CA ARG A 675 15.76 31.37 -8.40
C ARG A 675 14.49 32.10 -8.82
N GLY A 676 14.55 33.42 -8.93
CA GLY A 676 13.42 34.30 -9.26
C GLY A 676 12.24 34.23 -8.30
N SER A 677 12.48 33.82 -7.05
CA SER A 677 11.51 33.89 -5.94
C SER A 677 12.24 34.47 -4.73
N ASP A 678 11.63 35.44 -4.07
CA ASP A 678 12.19 36.06 -2.87
C ASP A 678 12.27 35.06 -1.72
N MET A 679 13.33 35.12 -0.92
CA MET A 679 13.40 34.38 0.34
C MET A 679 12.80 35.26 1.44
N ASN A 680 11.55 34.97 1.81
CA ASN A 680 10.88 35.58 2.97
C ASN A 680 11.42 34.95 4.26
N ILE A 681 12.51 35.49 4.79
CA ILE A 681 13.22 34.90 5.93
C ILE A 681 12.50 35.27 7.23
N ASP A 682 11.89 34.29 7.88
CA ASP A 682 11.37 34.43 9.24
C ASP A 682 12.55 34.34 10.21
N ARG A 683 13.20 33.16 10.24
CA ARG A 683 14.42 32.85 10.99
C ARG A 683 15.25 31.79 10.26
N ILE A 684 16.54 32.04 10.09
CA ILE A 684 17.54 31.07 9.63
C ILE A 684 18.67 31.05 10.66
N HIS A 685 18.78 29.95 11.42
CA HIS A 685 19.69 29.80 12.56
C HIS A 685 20.67 28.65 12.31
N ALA A 686 21.96 28.93 12.33
CA ALA A 686 23.00 27.89 12.35
C ALA A 686 23.89 28.05 13.58
N ASP A 687 24.20 26.95 14.27
CA ASP A 687 25.32 26.94 15.21
C ASP A 687 26.68 26.97 14.48
N GLY A 688 26.68 26.72 13.16
CA GLY A 688 27.77 27.02 12.22
C GLY A 688 27.44 28.19 11.27
N ARG A 689 27.85 28.08 9.99
CA ARG A 689 27.71 29.18 9.00
C ARG A 689 26.33 29.24 8.33
N VAL A 690 25.92 30.42 7.89
CA VAL A 690 24.74 30.62 7.01
C VAL A 690 25.18 31.15 5.65
N ILE A 691 24.69 30.51 4.58
CA ILE A 691 25.00 30.81 3.18
C ILE A 691 23.69 30.86 2.39
N LEU A 692 23.28 32.04 1.93
CA LEU A 692 22.03 32.25 1.18
C LEU A 692 22.29 32.83 -0.21
N LEU A 693 21.39 32.54 -1.14
CA LEU A 693 21.38 33.05 -2.51
C LEU A 693 19.94 33.22 -3.03
N ALA A 694 19.57 34.40 -3.49
CA ALA A 694 18.38 34.63 -4.30
C ALA A 694 18.80 35.05 -5.72
N ASP A 695 18.99 34.09 -6.61
CA ASP A 695 19.47 34.31 -7.99
C ASP A 695 18.31 34.60 -8.97
N TYR A 696 18.62 34.99 -10.21
CA TYR A 696 17.64 35.11 -11.28
C TYR A 696 17.03 33.76 -11.69
N ASP A 697 15.78 33.71 -12.15
CA ASP A 697 15.25 32.51 -12.83
C ASP A 697 15.70 32.39 -14.30
N GLU A 698 15.23 31.34 -14.98
CA GLU A 698 15.48 31.09 -16.41
C GLU A 698 14.92 32.18 -17.35
N ASN A 699 14.08 33.09 -16.83
CA ASN A 699 13.45 34.19 -17.56
C ASN A 699 14.05 35.57 -17.20
N GLY A 700 15.05 35.62 -16.31
CA GLY A 700 15.62 36.88 -15.81
C GLY A 700 14.80 37.58 -14.73
N LYS A 701 13.82 36.92 -14.10
CA LYS A 701 13.16 37.45 -12.89
C LYS A 701 14.14 37.36 -11.71
N ALA A 702 14.41 38.49 -11.05
CA ALA A 702 15.24 38.59 -9.85
C ALA A 702 14.55 38.03 -8.59
N GLY A 703 15.30 37.93 -7.49
CA GLY A 703 14.81 37.61 -6.16
C GLY A 703 15.63 38.29 -5.05
N SER A 704 14.93 38.63 -3.97
CA SER A 704 15.45 39.30 -2.77
C SER A 704 15.67 38.36 -1.59
N LEU A 705 16.41 38.82 -0.58
CA LEU A 705 16.45 38.22 0.77
C LEU A 705 15.73 39.17 1.74
N LEU A 706 14.53 38.83 2.20
CA LEU A 706 13.61 39.77 2.87
C LEU A 706 13.33 39.42 4.34
N ASN A 707 13.14 40.45 5.17
CA ASN A 707 12.73 40.28 6.57
C ASN A 707 11.25 39.89 6.66
N ALA A 708 10.96 38.62 6.95
CA ALA A 708 9.63 38.10 7.20
C ALA A 708 9.40 37.69 8.67
N ALA A 709 10.22 38.17 9.61
CA ALA A 709 10.18 37.81 11.04
C ALA A 709 8.76 37.88 11.62
N SER A 710 8.34 36.77 12.23
CA SER A 710 7.14 36.63 13.05
C SER A 710 7.37 37.04 14.51
N ASP A 711 8.62 36.95 14.98
CA ASP A 711 9.08 37.43 16.29
C ASP A 711 10.26 38.40 16.09
N ALA A 712 10.06 39.67 16.44
CA ALA A 712 11.05 40.73 16.27
C ALA A 712 12.17 40.70 17.35
N SER A 713 12.06 39.83 18.36
CA SER A 713 13.13 39.58 19.35
C SER A 713 14.16 38.56 18.89
N LEU A 714 14.01 38.00 17.69
CA LEU A 714 14.92 37.03 17.08
C LEU A 714 15.43 37.55 15.73
N ALA A 715 16.69 37.25 15.41
CA ALA A 715 17.31 37.65 14.15
C ALA A 715 16.75 36.82 12.97
N ASN A 716 16.58 37.45 11.80
CA ASN A 716 16.28 36.72 10.58
C ASN A 716 17.42 35.76 10.22
N VAL A 717 18.68 36.13 10.47
CA VAL A 717 19.86 35.30 10.17
C VAL A 717 20.81 35.26 11.37
N GLU A 718 21.02 34.08 11.97
CA GLU A 718 21.98 33.86 13.06
C GLU A 718 22.99 32.76 12.66
N GLY A 719 24.28 33.03 12.82
CA GLY A 719 25.35 32.07 12.51
C GLY A 719 26.76 32.60 12.76
N THR A 720 27.75 31.70 12.78
CA THR A 720 29.15 32.06 13.07
C THR A 720 29.73 32.95 11.98
N SER A 721 29.53 32.57 10.71
CA SER A 721 29.80 33.39 9.53
C SER A 721 28.58 33.43 8.62
N ILE A 722 28.33 34.56 7.97
CA ILE A 722 27.09 34.83 7.24
C ILE A 722 27.41 35.33 5.82
N SER A 723 26.93 34.64 4.79
CA SER A 723 27.13 35.04 3.39
C SER A 723 25.80 35.12 2.64
N LEU A 724 25.47 36.30 2.12
CA LEU A 724 24.18 36.64 1.52
C LEU A 724 24.40 37.23 0.11
N ILE A 725 23.74 36.65 -0.90
CA ILE A 725 23.76 37.17 -2.28
C ILE A 725 22.32 37.31 -2.79
N ALA A 726 21.97 38.46 -3.38
CA ALA A 726 20.66 38.72 -3.97
C ALA A 726 20.78 39.34 -5.39
N SER A 727 19.93 38.87 -6.29
CA SER A 727 19.76 39.41 -7.67
C SER A 727 18.84 40.63 -7.73
N ASP A 728 18.12 40.91 -6.65
CA ASP A 728 17.48 42.20 -6.35
C ASP A 728 18.20 42.83 -5.14
N LYS A 729 17.63 42.71 -3.93
CA LYS A 729 18.05 43.41 -2.70
C LYS A 729 18.19 42.48 -1.48
N ILE A 730 18.95 42.94 -0.47
CA ILE A 730 19.06 42.29 0.84
C ILE A 730 18.38 43.20 1.87
N GLY A 731 17.16 42.86 2.28
CA GLY A 731 16.31 43.66 3.16
C GLY A 731 15.66 44.86 2.48
N ASP A 732 14.55 45.35 3.04
CA ASP A 732 13.89 46.59 2.62
C ASP A 732 14.34 47.77 3.49
N ALA A 733 14.45 48.98 2.93
CA ALA A 733 14.76 50.18 3.71
C ALA A 733 13.77 50.42 4.88
N ASN A 734 12.49 50.10 4.67
CA ASN A 734 11.45 50.18 5.70
C ASN A 734 11.46 48.99 6.69
N LYS A 735 12.17 47.90 6.38
CA LYS A 735 12.24 46.68 7.21
C LYS A 735 13.55 45.92 6.94
N LYS A 736 14.65 46.44 7.50
CA LYS A 736 16.00 45.88 7.37
C LYS A 736 16.04 44.40 7.72
N LEU A 737 16.88 43.62 7.05
CA LEU A 737 17.14 42.22 7.41
C LEU A 737 17.94 42.17 8.72
N THR A 738 17.40 41.51 9.75
CA THR A 738 18.06 41.43 11.06
C THR A 738 19.02 40.25 11.13
N PHE A 739 20.20 40.44 11.73
CA PHE A 739 21.19 39.37 11.85
C PHE A 739 21.90 39.32 13.21
N ASN A 740 22.55 38.20 13.50
CA ASN A 740 23.42 37.97 14.64
C ASN A 740 24.66 37.17 14.17
N GLN A 741 25.84 37.79 14.16
CA GLN A 741 27.12 37.09 13.90
C GLN A 741 27.64 36.54 15.23
N THR A 742 27.76 35.22 15.36
CA THR A 742 27.90 34.56 16.67
C THR A 742 29.32 34.28 17.13
N ASP A 743 30.30 34.33 16.22
CA ASP A 743 31.74 34.19 16.52
C ASP A 743 32.45 35.52 16.27
N VAL A 744 33.30 35.95 17.20
CA VAL A 744 34.13 37.17 17.09
C VAL A 744 35.22 37.04 16.01
N ASN A 745 35.55 35.82 15.60
CA ASN A 745 36.41 35.49 14.46
C ASN A 745 35.60 35.26 13.17
N GLY A 746 34.27 35.28 13.27
CA GLY A 746 33.35 35.08 12.15
C GLY A 746 33.36 36.26 11.19
N GLY A 747 33.18 35.97 9.90
CA GLY A 747 33.10 36.96 8.83
C GLY A 747 31.73 37.06 8.19
N MET A 748 31.45 38.19 7.54
CA MET A 748 30.23 38.44 6.80
C MET A 748 30.50 38.89 5.37
N ASP A 749 29.76 38.33 4.43
CA ASP A 749 29.87 38.52 2.99
C ASP A 749 28.49 38.94 2.43
N LEU A 750 28.40 40.07 1.74
CA LEU A 750 27.14 40.70 1.32
C LEU A 750 27.23 41.20 -0.12
N LEU A 751 26.32 40.77 -0.99
CA LEU A 751 26.23 41.23 -2.38
C LEU A 751 24.78 41.38 -2.83
N ALA A 752 24.42 42.56 -3.31
CA ALA A 752 23.14 42.82 -3.97
C ALA A 752 23.36 43.56 -5.29
N ILE A 753 22.44 43.36 -6.24
CA ILE A 753 22.36 44.24 -7.40
C ILE A 753 21.84 45.61 -6.95
N ASN A 754 20.68 45.63 -6.29
CA ASN A 754 20.08 46.83 -5.69
C ASN A 754 20.50 46.96 -4.22
N ASP A 755 19.62 47.45 -3.34
CA ASP A 755 19.99 47.90 -1.99
C ASP A 755 20.37 46.78 -1.00
N ILE A 756 21.20 47.13 -0.01
CA ILE A 756 21.51 46.33 1.19
C ILE A 756 21.06 47.09 2.44
N ASN A 757 20.00 46.62 3.06
CA ASN A 757 19.37 47.21 4.25
C ASN A 757 19.44 46.19 5.40
N ILE A 758 20.44 46.31 6.29
CA ILE A 758 20.72 45.31 7.34
C ILE A 758 20.84 45.92 8.75
N LYS A 759 20.49 45.13 9.77
CA LYS A 759 20.60 45.53 11.19
C LYS A 759 21.04 44.35 12.06
N GLY A 760 22.18 44.47 12.74
CA GLY A 760 22.51 43.55 13.83
C GLY A 760 21.39 43.60 14.88
N LEU A 761 20.96 42.48 15.46
CA LEU A 761 19.88 42.53 16.45
C LEU A 761 20.45 42.76 17.85
N ASP A 762 21.12 41.76 18.41
CA ASP A 762 21.55 41.76 19.81
C ASP A 762 22.87 42.52 20.05
N ASP A 763 22.86 43.46 21.01
CA ASP A 763 24.08 44.09 21.54
C ASP A 763 25.06 43.08 22.17
N LYS A 764 24.59 41.86 22.50
CA LYS A 764 25.40 40.81 23.14
C LYS A 764 26.59 40.33 22.28
N TYR A 765 26.56 40.60 20.97
CA TYR A 765 27.67 40.35 20.06
C TYR A 765 28.50 41.63 19.90
N THR A 766 29.65 41.65 20.58
CA THR A 766 30.53 42.82 20.73
C THR A 766 31.48 43.06 19.55
N GLN A 767 31.49 42.17 18.56
CA GLN A 767 32.29 42.28 17.34
C GLN A 767 31.41 42.01 16.12
N THR A 768 31.69 42.69 15.00
CA THR A 768 31.19 42.31 13.68
C THR A 768 32.29 42.51 12.64
N ASN A 769 32.63 41.45 11.90
CA ASN A 769 33.61 41.53 10.82
C ASN A 769 32.92 41.34 9.47
N ILE A 770 33.11 42.31 8.58
CA ILE A 770 32.65 42.29 7.19
C ILE A 770 33.86 42.00 6.29
N CYS A 771 33.85 40.84 5.63
CA CYS A 771 34.84 40.48 4.61
C CYS A 771 34.62 41.33 3.36
N THR A 772 33.38 41.44 2.88
CA THR A 772 33.05 42.14 1.63
C THR A 772 31.58 42.59 1.66
N MET A 773 31.29 43.85 1.28
CA MET A 773 29.91 44.35 1.12
C MET A 773 29.75 45.18 -0.16
N ILE A 774 28.89 44.74 -1.09
CA ILE A 774 28.75 45.34 -2.43
C ILE A 774 27.28 45.53 -2.80
N SER A 775 26.87 46.77 -3.07
CA SER A 775 25.65 47.07 -3.84
C SER A 775 26.06 47.57 -5.23
N ARG A 776 25.63 46.91 -6.31
CA ARG A 776 26.14 47.19 -7.67
C ARG A 776 25.45 48.35 -8.39
N GLU A 777 24.19 48.61 -8.06
CA GLU A 777 23.32 49.62 -8.67
C GLU A 777 22.54 50.46 -7.63
N GLY A 778 22.54 50.08 -6.34
CA GLY A 778 21.77 50.72 -5.27
C GLY A 778 22.61 51.28 -4.12
N ASN A 779 22.01 51.23 -2.92
CA ASN A 779 22.52 51.81 -1.68
C ASN A 779 22.90 50.74 -0.64
N ILE A 780 23.67 51.15 0.36
CA ILE A 780 23.87 50.41 1.61
C ILE A 780 23.31 51.25 2.78
N ASP A 781 22.48 50.66 3.64
CA ASP A 781 22.07 51.23 4.92
C ASP A 781 22.18 50.17 6.04
N ALA A 782 23.35 50.09 6.64
CA ALA A 782 23.75 49.06 7.60
C ALA A 782 23.84 49.58 9.04
N GLU A 783 23.28 48.82 9.99
CA GLU A 783 23.44 49.07 11.43
C GLU A 783 24.10 47.87 12.13
N PHE A 784 25.11 48.11 12.95
CA PHE A 784 25.90 47.08 13.62
C PHE A 784 25.75 47.10 15.15
N SER A 785 25.95 45.94 15.80
CA SER A 785 25.79 45.75 17.24
C SER A 785 27.04 46.08 18.04
N GLY A 786 28.21 45.66 17.59
CA GLY A 786 29.49 45.80 18.28
C GLY A 786 30.56 46.47 17.43
N ASN A 787 31.82 46.41 17.87
CA ASN A 787 32.96 46.97 17.13
C ASN A 787 32.98 46.37 15.72
N THR A 788 33.06 47.23 14.73
CA THR A 788 32.77 46.88 13.33
C THR A 788 34.03 47.03 12.50
N ASN A 789 34.54 45.91 12.01
CA ASN A 789 35.70 45.87 11.11
C ASN A 789 35.23 45.52 9.70
N ILE A 790 35.48 46.40 8.72
CA ILE A 790 35.08 46.24 7.33
C ILE A 790 36.32 46.24 6.44
N ARG A 791 36.64 45.09 5.83
CA ARG A 791 37.79 44.99 4.91
C ARG A 791 37.53 45.74 3.61
N GLU A 792 36.35 45.60 3.02
CA GLU A 792 35.97 46.32 1.80
C GLU A 792 34.46 46.52 1.70
N ILE A 793 34.05 47.73 1.27
CA ILE A 793 32.66 48.14 1.11
C ILE A 793 32.49 49.12 -0.07
N THR A 794 31.50 48.89 -0.94
CA THR A 794 31.14 49.84 -2.01
C THR A 794 29.66 49.79 -2.39
N ALA A 795 29.13 50.91 -2.87
CA ALA A 795 27.77 51.07 -3.41
C ALA A 795 27.81 51.99 -4.64
N ALA A 796 26.76 51.98 -5.46
CA ALA A 796 26.67 52.85 -6.64
C ALA A 796 26.16 54.27 -6.34
N ASP A 797 25.32 54.43 -5.30
CA ASP A 797 24.78 55.73 -4.88
C ASP A 797 25.20 56.06 -3.44
N GLY A 798 24.41 55.68 -2.44
CA GLY A 798 24.69 55.95 -1.02
C GLY A 798 25.30 54.78 -0.23
N ILE A 799 26.18 55.08 0.71
CA ILE A 799 26.57 54.19 1.82
C ILE A 799 26.22 54.88 3.14
N LYS A 800 25.47 54.19 4.00
CA LYS A 800 25.23 54.59 5.38
C LYS A 800 25.60 53.43 6.30
N VAL A 801 26.50 53.68 7.24
CA VAL A 801 26.97 52.69 8.22
C VAL A 801 26.93 53.30 9.60
N VAL A 802 26.12 52.72 10.48
CA VAL A 802 26.07 53.05 11.92
C VAL A 802 26.56 51.87 12.73
N THR A 803 27.55 52.07 13.59
CA THR A 803 27.87 51.10 14.65
C THR A 803 27.41 51.59 16.02
N ARG A 804 26.81 50.67 16.80
CA ARG A 804 26.60 50.83 18.24
C ARG A 804 27.87 50.58 19.05
N GLY A 805 28.87 49.92 18.47
CA GLY A 805 30.17 49.68 19.08
C GLY A 805 30.97 50.96 19.30
N ALA A 806 32.10 50.82 20.00
CA ALA A 806 33.07 51.89 20.18
C ALA A 806 33.80 52.21 18.87
N GLU A 807 34.07 51.21 18.03
CA GLU A 807 34.92 51.35 16.84
C GLU A 807 34.20 50.97 15.53
N LEU A 808 34.37 51.81 14.50
CA LEU A 808 34.11 51.50 13.10
C LEU A 808 35.40 51.65 12.30
N ASN A 809 36.04 50.52 11.98
CA ASN A 809 37.26 50.45 11.20
C ASN A 809 36.91 49.99 9.77
N ILE A 810 37.18 50.82 8.77
CA ILE A 810 37.01 50.49 7.34
C ILE A 810 38.39 50.52 6.66
N GLU A 811 38.82 49.38 6.14
CA GLU A 811 40.10 49.28 5.44
C GLU A 811 40.00 49.84 4.00
N ASN A 812 38.92 49.54 3.28
CA ASN A 812 38.67 50.01 1.92
C ASN A 812 37.22 50.48 1.74
N LEU A 813 37.01 51.79 1.63
CA LEU A 813 35.74 52.45 1.32
C LEU A 813 35.67 52.81 -0.16
N GLY A 814 34.58 52.46 -0.84
CA GLY A 814 34.38 52.75 -2.27
C GLY A 814 35.32 51.98 -3.22
N LYS A 815 35.95 50.91 -2.71
CA LYS A 815 36.86 50.03 -3.43
C LYS A 815 36.69 48.59 -2.93
N VAL A 816 36.91 47.62 -3.81
CA VAL A 816 36.93 46.18 -3.49
C VAL A 816 38.20 45.49 -4.03
N PRO A 817 39.39 45.80 -3.49
CA PRO A 817 40.65 45.24 -3.99
C PRO A 817 40.81 43.73 -3.72
N TYR A 818 40.05 43.15 -2.78
CA TYR A 818 40.04 41.71 -2.51
C TYR A 818 38.95 40.97 -3.32
N THR A 819 37.89 41.67 -3.75
CA THR A 819 36.82 41.13 -4.62
C THR A 819 36.67 41.94 -5.93
N PRO A 820 37.67 41.89 -6.84
CA PRO A 820 37.61 42.58 -8.13
C PRO A 820 36.58 41.98 -9.10
N GLU A 821 36.18 40.72 -8.88
CA GLU A 821 35.09 40.03 -9.58
C GLU A 821 34.22 39.29 -8.53
N ASP A 822 32.90 39.52 -8.58
CA ASP A 822 31.91 38.84 -7.73
C ASP A 822 31.02 37.87 -8.53
N TYR A 823 30.05 37.25 -7.86
CA TYR A 823 29.09 36.30 -8.44
C TYR A 823 28.32 36.82 -9.68
N PHE A 824 28.16 38.14 -9.80
CA PHE A 824 27.54 38.83 -10.93
C PHE A 824 28.57 39.54 -11.84
N GLY A 825 29.87 39.38 -11.62
CA GLY A 825 30.97 39.78 -12.50
C GLY A 825 31.91 40.88 -11.98
N PRO A 826 32.70 41.54 -12.86
CA PRO A 826 33.71 42.51 -12.47
C PRO A 826 33.18 43.79 -11.80
N ASN A 827 33.93 44.34 -10.85
CA ASN A 827 33.48 45.44 -9.96
C ASN A 827 34.30 46.75 -10.05
N GLU A 828 35.23 46.85 -11.00
CA GLU A 828 36.29 47.88 -11.05
C GLU A 828 35.82 49.35 -11.00
N ASN A 829 34.53 49.63 -11.24
CA ASN A 829 33.99 51.00 -11.33
C ASN A 829 32.91 51.37 -10.30
N ILE A 830 32.53 50.49 -9.38
CA ILE A 830 31.53 50.80 -8.35
C ILE A 830 32.18 51.65 -7.24
N ALA A 831 31.71 52.89 -7.06
CA ALA A 831 32.11 53.80 -5.98
C ALA A 831 30.94 54.73 -5.60
N PRO A 832 30.78 55.07 -4.32
CA PRO A 832 29.64 55.82 -3.82
C PRO A 832 29.74 57.32 -4.11
N LYS A 833 28.58 57.97 -4.13
CA LYS A 833 28.41 59.41 -4.25
C LYS A 833 28.27 60.10 -2.88
N THR A 834 27.63 59.44 -1.93
CA THR A 834 27.46 59.94 -0.55
C THR A 834 27.76 58.84 0.45
N VAL A 835 28.54 59.15 1.48
CA VAL A 835 28.89 58.22 2.56
C VAL A 835 28.58 58.86 3.91
N ASP A 836 27.70 58.24 4.70
CA ASP A 836 27.43 58.59 6.10
C ASP A 836 28.02 57.51 7.03
N LEU A 837 29.02 57.87 7.83
CA LEU A 837 29.67 56.98 8.80
C LEU A 837 29.41 57.45 10.23
N THR A 838 28.92 56.55 11.08
CA THR A 838 28.63 56.86 12.49
C THR A 838 29.15 55.76 13.40
N ALA A 839 29.88 56.14 14.44
CA ALA A 839 30.16 55.28 15.59
C ALA A 839 29.56 55.95 16.84
N LEU A 840 28.79 55.20 17.63
CA LEU A 840 28.03 55.76 18.76
C LEU A 840 28.64 55.44 20.13
N ASP A 841 29.38 54.33 20.26
CA ASP A 841 29.85 53.80 21.54
C ASP A 841 28.74 53.70 22.61
N ILE A 842 27.61 53.10 22.24
CA ILE A 842 26.49 52.81 23.19
C ILE A 842 26.47 51.35 23.64
N ASN A 843 27.13 50.44 22.92
CA ASN A 843 27.27 49.06 23.36
C ASN A 843 28.25 48.96 24.54
N LYS A 844 27.68 48.72 25.73
CA LYS A 844 28.40 48.59 27.00
C LYS A 844 29.34 47.39 27.06
N GLY A 845 29.27 46.46 26.11
CA GLY A 845 30.23 45.36 25.93
C GLY A 845 31.46 45.70 25.09
N THR A 846 31.49 46.86 24.42
CA THR A 846 32.63 47.33 23.61
C THR A 846 33.32 48.57 24.13
N ARG A 847 32.62 49.38 24.93
CA ARG A 847 33.11 50.66 25.46
C ARG A 847 34.41 50.47 26.24
N GLN A 848 35.45 51.26 25.90
CA GLN A 848 36.78 51.14 26.50
C GLN A 848 36.82 51.68 27.95
N ASP A 849 36.17 52.82 28.23
CA ASP A 849 35.93 53.34 29.58
C ASP A 849 34.44 53.24 29.92
N PRO A 850 34.00 52.40 30.88
CA PRO A 850 32.59 52.24 31.22
C PRO A 850 31.83 53.54 31.53
N LEU A 851 32.52 54.61 31.93
CA LEU A 851 31.94 55.91 32.28
C LEU A 851 31.97 56.95 31.17
N LEU A 852 32.81 56.76 30.13
CA LEU A 852 33.04 57.74 29.07
C LEU A 852 33.01 57.05 27.70
N ALA A 853 32.00 57.39 26.89
CA ALA A 853 31.98 57.05 25.47
C ALA A 853 33.12 57.77 24.73
N ASP A 854 33.79 57.06 23.83
CA ASP A 854 34.97 57.55 23.10
C ASP A 854 35.03 56.92 21.70
N SER A 855 33.97 57.16 20.93
CA SER A 855 33.73 56.51 19.64
C SER A 855 34.78 56.85 18.59
N VAL A 856 35.18 55.84 17.81
CA VAL A 856 36.20 55.93 16.77
C VAL A 856 35.62 55.54 15.42
N VAL A 857 35.77 56.41 14.41
CA VAL A 857 35.67 56.01 12.99
C VAL A 857 37.05 56.12 12.36
N LYS A 858 37.49 55.05 11.69
CA LYS A 858 38.72 55.04 10.90
C LYS A 858 38.45 54.53 9.48
N VAL A 859 38.93 55.27 8.48
CA VAL A 859 38.94 54.86 7.06
C VAL A 859 40.39 54.85 6.56
N THR A 860 40.97 53.66 6.36
CA THR A 860 42.38 53.51 5.95
C THR A 860 42.60 53.90 4.49
N ASN A 861 41.71 53.44 3.58
CA ASN A 861 41.70 53.80 2.17
C ASN A 861 40.26 54.16 1.77
N GLY A 862 40.06 55.26 1.05
CA GLY A 862 38.74 55.67 0.60
C GLY A 862 38.70 56.16 -0.85
N ARG A 863 37.53 56.00 -1.48
CA ARG A 863 37.20 56.49 -2.81
C ARG A 863 35.73 56.91 -2.84
N VAL A 864 35.42 57.98 -3.56
CA VAL A 864 34.07 58.41 -3.91
C VAL A 864 34.01 58.81 -5.39
N GLN A 865 32.83 59.14 -5.89
CA GLN A 865 32.67 59.81 -7.19
C GLN A 865 33.20 61.26 -7.12
N ASP A 866 33.60 61.86 -8.25
CA ASP A 866 33.95 63.28 -8.32
C ASP A 866 32.75 64.14 -7.86
N GLY A 867 32.98 65.07 -6.92
CA GLY A 867 31.93 65.84 -6.24
C GLY A 867 31.18 65.08 -5.13
N GLY A 868 31.72 63.95 -4.68
CA GLY A 868 31.13 63.11 -3.63
C GLY A 868 31.25 63.71 -2.22
N LYS A 869 30.41 63.22 -1.31
CA LYS A 869 30.36 63.66 0.10
C LYS A 869 30.65 62.53 1.08
N ILE A 870 31.40 62.83 2.14
CA ILE A 870 31.62 61.93 3.28
C ILE A 870 31.27 62.69 4.56
N ASN A 871 30.28 62.22 5.31
CA ASN A 871 29.91 62.75 6.61
C ASN A 871 30.33 61.76 7.70
N VAL A 872 31.11 62.20 8.68
CA VAL A 872 31.58 61.35 9.78
C VAL A 872 31.13 61.88 11.14
N VAL A 873 30.48 61.01 11.89
CA VAL A 873 29.91 61.28 13.22
C VAL A 873 30.56 60.35 14.24
N ALA A 874 31.56 60.87 14.96
CA ALA A 874 32.30 60.17 16.01
C ALA A 874 33.06 61.17 16.90
N ASP A 875 33.41 60.74 18.10
CA ASP A 875 34.25 61.52 19.03
C ASP A 875 35.70 61.59 18.51
N ASN A 876 36.16 60.58 17.78
CA ASN A 876 37.48 60.47 17.18
C ASN A 876 37.38 59.99 15.72
N VAL A 877 37.96 60.74 14.78
CA VAL A 877 37.87 60.48 13.34
C VAL A 877 39.25 60.40 12.71
N TYR A 878 39.56 59.27 12.06
CA TYR A 878 40.77 59.05 11.27
C TYR A 878 40.39 58.89 9.79
N ILE A 879 40.66 59.89 8.96
CA ILE A 879 40.33 59.90 7.52
C ILE A 879 41.15 60.95 6.77
N ASP A 880 41.42 60.69 5.48
CA ASP A 880 42.07 61.64 4.55
C ASP A 880 43.52 62.03 4.92
N GLY A 881 44.20 61.20 5.71
CA GLY A 881 45.52 61.53 6.28
C GLY A 881 45.46 62.44 7.52
N GLU A 882 44.27 62.62 8.11
CA GLU A 882 44.06 63.41 9.33
C GLU A 882 43.47 62.57 10.47
N TYR A 883 43.86 62.92 11.70
CA TYR A 883 43.15 62.60 12.93
C TYR A 883 42.47 63.85 13.48
N THR A 884 41.16 63.77 13.69
CA THR A 884 40.32 64.79 14.30
C THR A 884 39.71 64.24 15.58
N SER A 885 40.07 64.80 16.74
CA SER A 885 39.39 64.52 18.01
C SER A 885 38.38 65.62 18.31
N GLN A 886 37.24 65.22 18.87
CA GLN A 886 36.06 66.02 19.21
C GLN A 886 35.41 65.48 20.49
N GLY A 887 36.21 64.79 21.31
CA GLY A 887 35.75 63.94 22.41
C GLY A 887 36.37 64.30 23.76
N LYS A 888 36.60 63.28 24.60
CA LYS A 888 37.20 63.42 25.93
C LYS A 888 38.59 64.09 25.93
N ASP A 889 39.35 63.91 24.84
CA ASP A 889 40.71 64.42 24.65
C ASP A 889 40.73 65.87 24.12
N GLY A 890 39.56 66.46 23.84
CA GLY A 890 39.38 67.82 23.35
C GLY A 890 39.09 67.92 21.85
N PHE A 891 38.97 69.16 21.36
CA PHE A 891 38.60 69.47 19.97
C PHE A 891 39.83 69.95 19.17
N PHE A 892 40.39 69.08 18.32
CA PHE A 892 41.56 69.42 17.48
C PHE A 892 41.71 68.49 16.27
N THR A 893 42.41 68.95 15.24
CA THR A 893 42.85 68.13 14.09
C THR A 893 44.38 68.16 13.97
N LYS A 894 44.98 67.04 13.58
CA LYS A 894 46.41 66.88 13.26
C LYS A 894 46.60 65.88 12.10
N PRO A 895 47.75 65.85 11.40
CA PRO A 895 48.08 64.79 10.46
C PRO A 895 48.15 63.40 11.12
N ASP A 896 47.78 62.36 10.37
CA ASP A 896 47.83 60.96 10.77
C ASP A 896 48.29 60.04 9.61
N ASP A 897 49.52 59.53 9.71
CA ASP A 897 50.11 58.62 8.72
C ASP A 897 49.46 57.21 8.68
N SER A 898 48.38 56.98 9.44
CA SER A 898 47.70 55.68 9.53
C SER A 898 46.46 55.57 8.63
N THR A 899 46.15 56.62 7.86
CA THR A 899 45.12 56.68 6.81
C THR A 899 45.68 57.34 5.55
N ASN A 900 45.11 57.03 4.38
CA ASN A 900 45.47 57.64 3.11
C ASN A 900 44.47 58.73 2.68
N PRO A 901 44.89 59.70 1.84
CA PRO A 901 43.98 60.65 1.20
C PRO A 901 42.86 59.96 0.41
N ILE A 902 41.69 60.58 0.35
CA ILE A 902 40.50 60.07 -0.34
C ILE A 902 40.62 60.25 -1.86
N GLU A 903 40.34 59.19 -2.61
CA GLU A 903 40.31 59.25 -4.07
C GLU A 903 38.98 59.80 -4.59
N GLY A 904 39.02 61.04 -5.07
CA GLY A 904 37.98 61.74 -5.82
C GLY A 904 38.40 63.18 -6.07
N LYS A 905 37.78 63.88 -7.03
CA LYS A 905 37.90 65.35 -7.13
C LYS A 905 36.79 66.02 -6.34
N ASP A 906 37.07 67.20 -5.82
CA ASP A 906 36.10 68.10 -5.19
C ASP A 906 35.26 67.41 -4.10
N VAL A 907 35.90 66.54 -3.30
CA VAL A 907 35.28 65.75 -2.25
C VAL A 907 35.02 66.62 -1.02
N GLU A 908 33.79 66.59 -0.51
CA GLU A 908 33.39 67.28 0.71
C GLU A 908 33.41 66.31 1.90
N ILE A 909 34.34 66.49 2.84
CA ILE A 909 34.41 65.70 4.08
C ILE A 909 33.94 66.55 5.25
N THR A 910 32.84 66.15 5.90
CA THR A 910 32.35 66.77 7.13
C THR A 910 32.62 65.85 8.33
N LYS A 911 33.02 66.44 9.46
CA LYS A 911 33.35 65.75 10.71
C LYS A 911 32.61 66.46 11.85
N ARG A 912 31.95 65.70 12.75
CA ARG A 912 31.34 66.25 13.97
C ARG A 912 31.28 65.21 15.10
N PRO A 913 31.20 65.64 16.38
CA PRO A 913 30.89 64.71 17.47
C PRO A 913 29.50 64.09 17.32
N VAL A 914 29.30 62.96 17.99
CA VAL A 914 28.00 62.30 18.18
C VAL A 914 27.11 63.16 19.07
N LYS A 915 25.81 63.26 18.75
CA LYS A 915 24.80 64.04 19.49
C LYS A 915 23.56 63.18 19.82
N PRO A 916 22.67 63.60 20.74
CA PRO A 916 21.48 62.84 21.14
C PRO A 916 20.58 62.43 19.97
N GLU A 917 20.47 63.27 18.93
CA GLU A 917 19.74 62.96 17.70
C GLU A 917 20.29 61.74 16.94
N ASP A 918 21.58 61.42 17.04
CA ASP A 918 22.20 60.28 16.34
C ASP A 918 21.83 58.94 16.99
N VAL A 919 21.75 58.93 18.33
CA VAL A 919 21.38 57.75 19.12
C VAL A 919 19.88 57.49 18.99
N THR A 920 19.06 58.54 19.10
CA THR A 920 17.61 58.43 18.94
C THR A 920 17.19 58.11 17.49
N ALA A 921 17.98 58.50 16.48
CA ALA A 921 17.73 58.16 15.06
C ALA A 921 17.77 56.64 14.76
N ILE A 922 18.46 55.82 15.55
CA ILE A 922 18.42 54.34 15.44
C ILE A 922 17.43 53.67 16.42
N GLY A 923 16.62 54.47 17.12
CA GLY A 923 15.62 54.02 18.09
C GLY A 923 16.22 53.60 19.44
N ARG A 924 17.31 54.25 19.86
CA ARG A 924 18.00 54.01 21.14
C ARG A 924 17.81 55.20 22.08
N ASP A 925 18.10 55.00 23.36
CA ASP A 925 17.88 56.01 24.41
C ASP A 925 19.07 56.97 24.46
N GLU A 926 18.82 58.29 24.51
CA GLU A 926 19.87 59.30 24.48
C GLU A 926 20.79 59.23 25.71
N ASP A 927 20.29 58.76 26.85
CA ASP A 927 21.06 58.55 28.09
C ASP A 927 22.02 57.32 28.02
N GLU A 928 22.11 56.59 26.90
CA GLU A 928 23.03 55.46 26.77
C GLU A 928 24.52 55.86 26.70
N ARG A 929 24.83 57.11 26.35
CA ARG A 929 26.18 57.69 26.34
C ARG A 929 26.19 59.11 26.90
N ASN A 930 27.38 59.57 27.30
CA ASN A 930 27.66 60.98 27.52
C ASN A 930 28.02 61.67 26.19
N TYR A 931 27.98 63.00 26.16
CA TYR A 931 28.24 63.83 24.98
C TYR A 931 29.32 64.88 25.27
N TYR A 932 29.95 65.39 24.21
CA TYR A 932 30.98 66.44 24.26
C TYR A 932 30.55 67.61 23.38
N GLU A 933 30.70 68.83 23.90
CA GLU A 933 30.51 70.07 23.15
C GLU A 933 31.80 70.90 23.28
N PRO A 934 32.16 71.71 22.26
CA PRO A 934 33.34 72.56 22.32
C PRO A 934 33.17 73.60 23.43
N VAL A 935 34.16 73.69 24.32
CA VAL A 935 34.18 74.72 25.35
C VAL A 935 34.54 76.05 24.67
N ASP A 936 33.64 77.02 24.72
CA ASP A 936 33.95 78.37 24.29
C ASP A 936 35.01 78.98 25.22
N THR A 937 36.16 79.35 24.65
CA THR A 937 37.28 79.95 25.38
C THR A 937 37.44 81.44 25.07
N ASP A 938 36.39 82.12 24.60
CA ASP A 938 36.36 83.58 24.57
C ASP A 938 36.20 84.16 25.99
N THR A 939 37.30 84.13 26.75
CA THR A 939 37.44 84.92 27.96
C THR A 939 37.86 86.34 27.57
N ASP A 940 36.92 87.12 27.02
CA ASP A 940 37.10 88.57 26.89
C ASP A 940 37.23 89.22 28.27
N THR A 941 38.48 89.47 28.64
CA THR A 941 38.85 90.32 29.78
C THR A 941 40.07 91.18 29.45
N ASP A 942 39.93 92.12 28.50
CA ASP A 942 40.68 93.37 28.62
C ASP A 942 39.86 94.60 28.21
N THR A 943 40.22 95.75 28.76
CA THR A 943 39.41 96.97 28.75
C THR A 943 39.82 97.98 27.67
N ASP A 944 38.80 98.55 27.04
CA ASP A 944 38.69 99.99 26.72
C ASP A 944 39.83 100.63 25.88
N THR A 945 39.58 100.86 24.59
CA THR A 945 39.34 102.25 24.12
C THR A 945 38.83 102.33 22.68
N ASP A 946 37.86 103.22 22.47
CA ASP A 946 37.45 103.70 21.14
C ASP A 946 38.48 104.71 20.59
N THR A 947 39.03 104.44 19.40
CA THR A 947 39.60 105.46 18.53
C THR A 947 39.25 105.20 17.06
N ASP A 948 38.05 105.62 16.67
CA ASP A 948 37.79 106.45 15.48
C ASP A 948 38.95 106.61 14.45
N THR A 949 38.79 106.02 13.26
CA THR A 949 38.99 106.63 11.92
C THR A 949 38.76 105.52 10.87
N ASP A 950 37.79 105.54 9.94
CA ASP A 950 37.33 106.55 8.97
C ASP A 950 38.07 106.50 7.61
N THR A 951 37.32 106.66 6.51
CA THR A 951 37.70 106.61 5.07
C THR A 951 38.30 105.29 4.56
N ASP A 952 38.11 104.83 3.31
CA ASP A 952 37.22 105.16 2.18
C ASP A 952 37.11 103.83 1.33
N THR A 953 36.09 103.47 0.53
CA THR A 953 35.51 104.14 -0.66
C THR A 953 36.55 104.28 -1.81
N ASP A 954 36.31 104.08 -3.12
CA ASP A 954 35.13 103.81 -3.97
C ASP A 954 35.65 103.12 -5.29
N THR A 955 34.94 102.48 -6.23
CA THR A 955 33.50 102.34 -6.57
C THR A 955 33.22 100.98 -7.28
N ASP A 956 32.11 100.31 -6.97
CA ASP A 956 31.31 99.39 -7.84
C ASP A 956 32.02 98.35 -8.77
N THR A 957 33.18 97.79 -8.39
CA THR A 957 33.82 96.66 -9.12
C THR A 957 34.66 95.75 -8.22
#